data_AF-A0A971UJZ5-F1
#
_entry.id   AF-A0A971UJZ5-F1
#
_cell.length_a   1.000
_cell.length_b   1.000
_cell.length_c   1.000
_cell.angle_alpha   90.00
_cell.angle_beta   90.00
_cell.angle_gamma   90.00
#
_symmetry.space_group_name_H-M   'P 1'
#
loop_
_entity.id
_entity.type
_entity.pdbx_description
1 polymer ?
#
loop_
_entity_poly.entity_id
_entity_poly.type
_entity_poly.pdbx_seq_one_letter_code
_entity_poly.pdbx_strand_id
1 'polypeptide(L)'
;MLRVIQSRMLPRLFVFVLSAVLAVLPLGAPCSAQAADALQDTTSLAFVPDDVAFYAAGLRMREVYDKIATSQAIAKLQQLPIVQSGWNMVLTQWQDPQLPQLAALKMAVEQPANQQLLAMLKDAVSQELFVYGGADFGDALALIDEINAASQAAQMEALANGEFDDIQAAQFSRVLEVLNSKGDQLTVPVLMIGAKLSDPEAATAQIKRLEEWLTATVMGMQERVTREKIGNAEFLTLRLDGSLVPWLLILQHAQGVDPEQVQQMMTRLSTIQLVISIGVRDKYLIVSLGADNKHLAQLGQGSLLYSRSEMAPLRKATDKAIIQVSYASAAFTAQASGVEGQIDQLSALISQVLPMAGLSEELEEELAADLDKMTEYLQTKAVQPGAQSAYSYLTPEGVETFAYSWTTESALDASKNLTILNYVGGDPIAFWAARGKSDPEQLDVLVQLVSRAVYYAERILAENGDLGQREAFEKLREELQPYFAQLAQVTQDKLLPAFADGQIALVLDAKSTSPAWHAAMPPSDTALPMLEIGMAMGVSDAGLVRSAFSDYLRIAQQIWDKLHELSVGELEDAFPQEIPARTLTKPQSKDISGGTVYYYPLPAETGLDAQLALNAGLSNRVMVTSYLPRFTARLIADTSLQGQGPLANINRPLAAAGHLDFARLIAALQPWIDYGLKLQQDQDLDAEPDDEDPMGDISQQVHDVLEVLQCFQGIYLVTYEEDNAMVTHSQCRFTDLP
;
A
#
# COMPACT_ATOMS: atom_id res chain seq x y z
N MET A 1 37.00 -0.57 6.07
CA MET A 1 35.82 -0.30 5.21
C MET A 1 34.99 -1.54 4.89
N LEU A 2 35.55 -2.70 4.48
CA LEU A 2 34.75 -3.91 4.16
C LEU A 2 33.71 -4.34 5.22
N ARG A 3 33.95 -4.09 6.52
CA ARG A 3 33.01 -4.42 7.61
C ARG A 3 31.73 -3.56 7.68
N VAL A 4 31.67 -2.42 6.99
CA VAL A 4 30.51 -1.50 7.04
C VAL A 4 29.50 -1.78 5.93
N ILE A 5 29.95 -2.43 4.84
CA ILE A 5 29.10 -2.74 3.68
C ILE A 5 28.28 -4.03 3.92
N GLN A 6 28.79 -4.98 4.72
CA GLN A 6 28.16 -6.29 4.90
C GLN A 6 26.90 -6.29 5.79
N SER A 7 26.76 -5.38 6.76
CA SER A 7 25.66 -5.41 7.74
C SER A 7 24.37 -4.70 7.32
N ARG A 8 24.40 -3.87 6.27
CA ARG A 8 23.24 -3.06 5.83
C ARG A 8 22.62 -3.46 4.50
N MET A 9 23.29 -4.31 3.70
CA MET A 9 22.76 -4.71 2.39
C MET A 9 21.81 -5.91 2.46
N LEU A 10 22.02 -6.91 3.33
CA LEU A 10 21.22 -8.15 3.29
C LEU A 10 19.70 -7.95 3.51
N PRO A 11 19.22 -7.27 4.57
CA PRO A 11 17.77 -7.06 4.76
C PRO A 11 17.18 -6.08 3.74
N ARG A 12 17.97 -5.11 3.26
CA ARG A 12 17.52 -4.18 2.20
C ARG A 12 17.43 -4.86 0.84
N LEU A 13 18.34 -5.78 0.53
CA LEU A 13 18.27 -6.62 -0.67
C LEU A 13 17.07 -7.59 -0.56
N PHE A 14 16.77 -8.11 0.63
CA PHE A 14 15.61 -8.97 0.86
C PHE A 14 14.29 -8.24 0.59
N VAL A 15 14.10 -7.05 1.16
CA VAL A 15 12.93 -6.19 0.86
C VAL A 15 12.92 -5.76 -0.60
N PHE A 16 14.06 -5.37 -1.18
CA PHE A 16 14.13 -4.93 -2.59
C PHE A 16 13.84 -6.07 -3.58
N VAL A 17 14.27 -7.31 -3.30
CA VAL A 17 13.96 -8.49 -4.11
C VAL A 17 12.47 -8.86 -3.97
N LEU A 18 11.92 -8.83 -2.75
CA LEU A 18 10.49 -9.07 -2.54
C LEU A 18 9.62 -8.03 -3.26
N SER A 19 9.98 -6.74 -3.17
CA SER A 19 9.32 -5.65 -3.89
C SER A 19 9.51 -5.72 -5.41
N ALA A 20 10.70 -6.09 -5.90
CA ALA A 20 10.95 -6.23 -7.34
C ALA A 20 10.24 -7.44 -7.95
N VAL A 21 10.09 -8.54 -7.20
CA VAL A 21 9.28 -9.70 -7.63
C VAL A 21 7.79 -9.36 -7.69
N LEU A 22 7.31 -8.41 -6.87
CA LEU A 22 5.93 -7.90 -6.90
C LEU A 22 5.69 -6.77 -7.93
N ALA A 23 6.74 -6.12 -8.46
CA ALA A 23 6.60 -4.88 -9.24
C ALA A 23 6.99 -4.96 -10.73
N VAL A 24 7.43 -6.12 -11.26
CA VAL A 24 7.81 -6.25 -12.67
C VAL A 24 6.60 -6.55 -13.57
N LEU A 25 6.47 -5.72 -14.61
CA LEU A 25 5.27 -5.56 -15.43
C LEU A 25 4.93 -6.74 -16.35
N PRO A 26 3.65 -6.88 -16.73
CA PRO A 26 3.19 -7.82 -17.74
C PRO A 26 3.18 -7.26 -19.18
N LEU A 27 3.35 -8.12 -20.20
CA LEU A 27 3.14 -7.79 -21.62
C LEU A 27 2.98 -9.06 -22.49
N GLY A 28 2.10 -9.04 -23.51
CA GLY A 28 1.51 -10.23 -24.13
C GLY A 28 2.03 -10.65 -25.52
N ALA A 29 1.86 -11.95 -25.86
CA ALA A 29 1.72 -12.56 -27.19
C ALA A 29 1.43 -14.07 -26.98
N PRO A 30 0.78 -14.81 -27.91
CA PRO A 30 0.14 -16.08 -27.58
C PRO A 30 1.15 -17.19 -27.24
N CYS A 31 0.81 -18.00 -26.23
CA CYS A 31 1.50 -19.25 -25.95
C CYS A 31 0.52 -20.43 -26.05
N SER A 32 1.04 -21.56 -26.52
CA SER A 32 0.32 -22.83 -26.58
C SER A 32 -0.07 -23.31 -25.18
N ALA A 33 -1.34 -23.68 -24.99
CA ALA A 33 -1.82 -24.31 -23.76
C ALA A 33 -1.02 -25.59 -23.47
N GLN A 34 -0.41 -25.68 -22.29
CA GLN A 34 0.05 -26.95 -21.73
C GLN A 34 -1.11 -27.60 -20.96
N ALA A 35 -1.12 -28.93 -20.93
CA ALA A 35 -2.24 -29.71 -20.39
C ALA A 35 -2.34 -29.60 -18.86
N ALA A 36 -3.52 -29.91 -18.32
CA ALA A 36 -3.90 -29.55 -16.95
C ALA A 36 -2.95 -30.05 -15.85
N ASP A 37 -2.43 -31.27 -15.99
CA ASP A 37 -1.53 -31.88 -14.99
C ASP A 37 -0.11 -31.29 -15.01
N ALA A 38 0.24 -30.47 -16.00
CA ALA A 38 1.59 -29.93 -16.15
C ALA A 38 1.97 -28.97 -15.02
N LEU A 39 1.04 -28.18 -14.45
CA LEU A 39 1.41 -27.19 -13.44
C LEU A 39 1.85 -27.83 -12.12
N GLN A 40 1.20 -28.91 -11.69
CA GLN A 40 1.66 -29.64 -10.50
C GLN A 40 3.04 -30.25 -10.78
N ASP A 41 3.14 -31.09 -11.82
CA ASP A 41 4.33 -31.92 -12.06
C ASP A 41 5.55 -31.13 -12.59
N THR A 42 5.37 -29.91 -13.08
CA THR A 42 6.45 -29.09 -13.65
C THR A 42 6.80 -27.84 -12.85
N THR A 43 6.18 -27.60 -11.70
CA THR A 43 6.54 -26.46 -10.82
C THR A 43 6.84 -26.90 -9.39
N SER A 44 7.27 -25.97 -8.54
CA SER A 44 7.45 -26.17 -7.10
C SER A 44 6.19 -26.65 -6.38
N LEU A 45 4.99 -26.45 -6.96
CA LEU A 45 3.72 -26.97 -6.48
C LEU A 45 3.69 -28.52 -6.38
N ALA A 46 4.64 -29.23 -7.03
CA ALA A 46 4.86 -30.67 -6.83
C ALA A 46 5.37 -31.06 -5.43
N PHE A 47 5.98 -30.13 -4.68
CA PHE A 47 6.71 -30.46 -3.46
C PHE A 47 6.55 -29.47 -2.29
N VAL A 48 5.94 -28.31 -2.50
CA VAL A 48 5.64 -27.34 -1.42
C VAL A 48 4.55 -27.91 -0.50
N PRO A 49 4.81 -28.02 0.83
CA PRO A 49 3.82 -28.47 1.82
C PRO A 49 2.55 -27.61 1.86
N ASP A 50 1.44 -28.15 2.38
CA ASP A 50 0.18 -27.40 2.50
C ASP A 50 0.09 -26.50 3.75
N ASP A 51 0.99 -26.66 4.72
CA ASP A 51 1.05 -25.91 6.00
C ASP A 51 1.87 -24.60 5.93
N VAL A 52 2.35 -24.21 4.75
CA VAL A 52 3.11 -22.97 4.55
C VAL A 52 2.31 -21.73 4.95
N ALA A 53 2.96 -20.77 5.62
CA ALA A 53 2.34 -19.49 5.98
C ALA A 53 2.00 -18.67 4.73
N PHE A 54 2.91 -18.63 3.76
CA PHE A 54 2.74 -18.00 2.45
C PHE A 54 3.56 -18.72 1.38
N TYR A 55 3.19 -18.56 0.11
CA TYR A 55 3.96 -18.99 -1.06
C TYR A 55 3.80 -17.97 -2.19
N ALA A 56 4.85 -17.74 -2.96
CA ALA A 56 4.80 -16.99 -4.21
C ALA A 56 5.77 -17.60 -5.24
N ALA A 57 5.34 -17.67 -6.50
CA ALA A 57 6.19 -18.07 -7.61
C ALA A 57 5.94 -17.21 -8.86
N GLY A 58 7.04 -16.76 -9.47
CA GLY A 58 7.06 -16.22 -10.83
C GLY A 58 7.45 -17.32 -11.82
N LEU A 59 6.62 -17.52 -12.85
CA LEU A 59 6.77 -18.56 -13.88
C LEU A 59 7.00 -17.91 -15.24
N ARG A 60 7.78 -18.56 -16.11
CA ARG A 60 8.01 -18.16 -17.51
C ARG A 60 8.58 -16.73 -17.65
N MET A 61 9.33 -16.31 -16.63
CA MET A 61 9.96 -14.99 -16.52
C MET A 61 10.80 -14.63 -17.74
N ARG A 62 11.49 -15.61 -18.35
CA ARG A 62 12.26 -15.42 -19.59
C ARG A 62 11.38 -15.02 -20.78
N GLU A 63 10.20 -15.62 -20.90
CA GLU A 63 9.27 -15.30 -21.98
C GLU A 63 8.71 -13.89 -21.83
N VAL A 64 8.37 -13.47 -20.60
CA VAL A 64 7.96 -12.10 -20.29
C VAL A 64 9.08 -11.10 -20.58
N TYR A 65 10.31 -11.40 -20.13
CA TYR A 65 11.50 -10.58 -20.41
C TYR A 65 11.75 -10.45 -21.91
N ASP A 66 11.70 -11.54 -22.67
CA ASP A 66 12.01 -11.51 -24.11
C ASP A 66 10.95 -10.71 -24.91
N LYS A 67 9.68 -10.73 -24.50
CA LYS A 67 8.65 -9.83 -25.06
C LYS A 67 8.97 -8.35 -24.80
N ILE A 68 9.30 -7.99 -23.56
CA ILE A 68 9.62 -6.60 -23.20
C ILE A 68 10.90 -6.15 -23.92
N ALA A 69 11.98 -6.94 -23.86
CA ALA A 69 13.28 -6.60 -24.43
C ALA A 69 13.31 -6.51 -25.97
N THR A 70 12.28 -7.04 -26.66
CA THR A 70 12.14 -6.96 -28.13
C THR A 70 11.05 -5.97 -28.58
N SER A 71 10.43 -5.25 -27.65
CA SER A 71 9.41 -4.24 -27.96
C SER A 71 9.97 -2.99 -28.65
N GLN A 72 9.14 -2.36 -29.47
CA GLN A 72 9.45 -1.06 -30.09
C GLN A 72 9.55 0.05 -29.03
N ALA A 73 8.78 -0.05 -27.94
CA ALA A 73 8.91 0.79 -26.75
C ALA A 73 10.35 0.80 -26.18
N ILE A 74 10.94 -0.38 -25.95
CA ILE A 74 12.34 -0.49 -25.48
C ILE A 74 13.32 -0.02 -26.56
N ALA A 75 13.08 -0.33 -27.84
CA ALA A 75 13.91 0.14 -28.94
C ALA A 75 13.92 1.68 -29.03
N LYS A 76 12.79 2.35 -28.79
CA LYS A 76 12.67 3.81 -28.73
C LYS A 76 13.38 4.40 -27.51
N LEU A 77 13.21 3.83 -26.31
CA LEU A 77 13.96 4.28 -25.12
C LEU A 77 15.48 4.21 -25.32
N GLN A 78 15.99 3.17 -25.97
CA GLN A 78 17.42 3.03 -26.27
C GLN A 78 17.93 4.03 -27.32
N GLN A 79 17.02 4.68 -28.06
CA GLN A 79 17.36 5.73 -29.04
C GLN A 79 17.39 7.14 -28.43
N LEU A 80 16.90 7.34 -27.20
CA LEU A 80 16.90 8.64 -26.53
C LEU A 80 18.34 9.12 -26.24
N PRO A 81 18.68 10.39 -26.58
CA PRO A 81 19.99 10.96 -26.27
C PRO A 81 20.38 10.85 -24.80
N ILE A 82 19.47 11.17 -23.86
CA ILE A 82 19.75 11.04 -22.42
C ILE A 82 20.05 9.58 -21.99
N VAL A 83 19.39 8.59 -22.58
CA VAL A 83 19.63 7.17 -22.29
C VAL A 83 20.96 6.72 -22.89
N GLN A 84 21.28 7.14 -24.11
CA GLN A 84 22.57 6.87 -24.75
C GLN A 84 23.73 7.54 -24.01
N SER A 85 23.60 8.80 -23.62
CA SER A 85 24.58 9.55 -22.83
C SER A 85 24.75 8.95 -21.44
N GLY A 86 23.66 8.58 -20.75
CA GLY A 86 23.71 7.86 -19.48
C GLY A 86 24.38 6.48 -19.59
N TRP A 87 24.05 5.72 -20.63
CA TRP A 87 24.68 4.43 -20.90
C TRP A 87 26.17 4.56 -21.27
N ASN A 88 26.52 5.56 -22.08
CA ASN A 88 27.90 5.88 -22.40
C ASN A 88 28.67 6.33 -21.16
N MET A 89 28.08 7.13 -20.26
CA MET A 89 28.69 7.48 -18.98
C MET A 89 28.95 6.25 -18.11
N VAL A 90 27.97 5.32 -18.01
CA VAL A 90 28.15 4.03 -17.32
C VAL A 90 29.27 3.21 -17.97
N LEU A 91 29.32 3.12 -19.30
CA LEU A 91 30.39 2.43 -20.02
C LEU A 91 31.76 3.09 -19.82
N THR A 92 31.84 4.42 -19.82
CA THR A 92 33.08 5.17 -19.56
C THR A 92 33.56 4.93 -18.13
N GLN A 93 32.68 5.02 -17.12
CA GLN A 93 33.03 4.69 -15.73
C GLN A 93 33.42 3.22 -15.57
N TRP A 94 32.78 2.30 -16.29
CA TRP A 94 33.13 0.87 -16.32
C TRP A 94 34.46 0.57 -17.05
N GLN A 95 34.90 1.48 -17.92
CA GLN A 95 36.19 1.40 -18.62
C GLN A 95 37.30 2.19 -17.91
N ASP A 96 36.97 3.10 -17.00
CA ASP A 96 37.92 3.97 -16.31
C ASP A 96 38.83 3.19 -15.34
N PRO A 97 40.15 3.09 -15.61
CA PRO A 97 41.08 2.42 -14.71
C PRO A 97 41.36 3.22 -13.42
N GLN A 98 40.93 4.48 -13.32
CA GLN A 98 41.13 5.34 -12.15
C GLN A 98 40.06 5.17 -11.07
N LEU A 99 39.01 4.36 -11.32
CA LEU A 99 37.99 4.01 -10.34
C LEU A 99 38.30 2.62 -9.73
N PRO A 100 39.14 2.52 -8.68
CA PRO A 100 39.67 1.23 -8.21
C PRO A 100 38.60 0.24 -7.73
N GLN A 101 37.43 0.73 -7.30
CA GLN A 101 36.30 -0.13 -6.93
C GLN A 101 35.67 -0.81 -8.15
N LEU A 102 35.50 -0.09 -9.26
CA LEU A 102 34.98 -0.64 -10.53
C LEU A 102 36.01 -1.54 -11.22
N ALA A 103 37.29 -1.16 -11.20
CA ALA A 103 38.36 -2.00 -11.75
C ALA A 103 38.43 -3.37 -11.04
N ALA A 104 38.34 -3.39 -9.71
CA ALA A 104 38.31 -4.64 -8.93
C ALA A 104 37.03 -5.47 -9.21
N LEU A 105 35.86 -4.82 -9.29
CA LEU A 105 34.59 -5.48 -9.62
C LEU A 105 34.62 -6.08 -11.04
N LYS A 106 35.14 -5.34 -12.02
CA LYS A 106 35.31 -5.81 -13.41
C LYS A 106 36.26 -7.00 -13.49
N MET A 107 37.43 -6.93 -12.87
CA MET A 107 38.35 -8.06 -12.76
C MET A 107 37.74 -9.27 -12.05
N ALA A 108 36.78 -9.09 -11.15
CA ALA A 108 36.00 -10.18 -10.60
C ALA A 108 35.00 -10.72 -11.63
N VAL A 109 34.15 -9.87 -12.22
CA VAL A 109 33.12 -10.25 -13.19
C VAL A 109 33.69 -10.95 -14.43
N GLU A 110 34.85 -10.52 -14.93
CA GLU A 110 35.52 -11.11 -16.11
C GLU A 110 36.15 -12.48 -15.85
N GLN A 111 36.27 -12.93 -14.59
CA GLN A 111 36.75 -14.29 -14.30
C GLN A 111 35.76 -15.33 -14.86
N PRO A 112 36.24 -16.38 -15.57
CA PRO A 112 35.36 -17.39 -16.17
C PRO A 112 34.38 -18.04 -15.18
N ALA A 113 34.82 -18.28 -13.94
CA ALA A 113 33.97 -18.83 -12.89
C ALA A 113 32.82 -17.88 -12.47
N ASN A 114 33.03 -16.56 -12.55
CA ASN A 114 31.99 -15.56 -12.27
C ASN A 114 31.06 -15.34 -13.46
N GLN A 115 31.56 -15.41 -14.70
CA GLN A 115 30.69 -15.48 -15.89
C GLN A 115 29.76 -16.70 -15.83
N GLN A 116 30.27 -17.87 -15.44
CA GLN A 116 29.45 -19.07 -15.20
C GLN A 116 28.43 -18.88 -14.08
N LEU A 117 28.81 -18.21 -12.98
CA LEU A 117 27.88 -17.88 -11.90
C LEU A 117 26.75 -16.96 -12.37
N LEU A 118 27.07 -15.90 -13.13
CA LEU A 118 26.09 -14.98 -13.70
C LEU A 118 25.16 -15.67 -14.72
N ALA A 119 25.69 -16.58 -15.54
CA ALA A 119 24.90 -17.39 -16.46
C ALA A 119 23.91 -18.31 -15.71
N MET A 120 24.37 -18.98 -14.65
CA MET A 120 23.52 -19.83 -13.80
C MET A 120 22.45 -19.00 -13.07
N LEU A 121 22.80 -17.84 -12.51
CA LEU A 121 21.83 -16.93 -11.87
C LEU A 121 20.80 -16.39 -12.87
N LYS A 122 21.19 -16.14 -14.12
CA LYS A 122 20.27 -15.75 -15.20
C LYS A 122 19.31 -16.88 -15.57
N ASP A 123 19.77 -18.12 -15.61
CA ASP A 123 18.92 -19.31 -15.83
C ASP A 123 17.95 -19.54 -14.64
N ALA A 124 18.45 -19.38 -13.41
CA ALA A 124 17.66 -19.49 -12.18
C ALA A 124 16.44 -18.54 -12.15
N VAL A 125 16.58 -17.31 -12.66
CA VAL A 125 15.46 -16.35 -12.75
C VAL A 125 14.67 -16.44 -14.07
N SER A 126 14.95 -17.41 -14.95
CA SER A 126 14.34 -17.52 -16.28
C SER A 126 13.10 -18.41 -16.34
N GLN A 127 13.12 -19.55 -15.65
CA GLN A 127 12.10 -20.61 -15.77
C GLN A 127 10.99 -20.46 -14.72
N GLU A 128 11.39 -20.59 -13.46
CA GLU A 128 10.54 -20.46 -12.27
C GLU A 128 11.43 -20.02 -11.10
N LEU A 129 11.00 -18.99 -10.38
CA LEU A 129 11.55 -18.57 -9.10
C LEU A 129 10.43 -18.58 -8.08
N PHE A 130 10.58 -19.33 -6.99
CA PHE A 130 9.60 -19.43 -5.91
C PHE A 130 10.19 -19.09 -4.54
N VAL A 131 9.33 -18.67 -3.63
CA VAL A 131 9.61 -18.46 -2.22
C VAL A 131 8.43 -18.93 -1.37
N TYR A 132 8.69 -19.53 -0.21
CA TYR A 132 7.66 -19.80 0.80
C TYR A 132 8.21 -19.67 2.22
N GLY A 133 7.34 -19.30 3.16
CA GLY A 133 7.59 -19.36 4.60
C GLY A 133 6.88 -20.56 5.24
N GLY A 134 7.50 -21.21 6.21
CA GLY A 134 6.83 -22.26 7.01
C GLY A 134 5.74 -21.69 7.91
N ALA A 135 5.00 -22.56 8.60
CA ALA A 135 3.91 -22.16 9.50
C ALA A 135 4.37 -21.18 10.60
N ASP A 136 5.62 -21.30 11.03
CA ASP A 136 6.31 -20.49 12.05
C ASP A 136 6.66 -19.05 11.61
N PHE A 137 6.48 -18.71 10.33
CA PHE A 137 6.83 -17.40 9.80
C PHE A 137 5.89 -16.28 10.32
N GLY A 138 4.63 -16.59 10.65
CA GLY A 138 3.69 -15.63 11.23
C GLY A 138 4.14 -15.15 12.61
N ASP A 139 4.46 -16.09 13.51
CA ASP A 139 4.95 -15.79 14.86
C ASP A 139 6.24 -14.96 14.84
N ALA A 140 7.16 -15.29 13.92
CA ALA A 140 8.39 -14.54 13.76
C ALA A 140 8.17 -13.10 13.26
N LEU A 141 7.16 -12.87 12.40
CA LEU A 141 6.78 -11.52 11.96
C LEU A 141 6.21 -10.71 13.13
N ALA A 142 5.29 -11.30 13.90
CA ALA A 142 4.73 -10.63 15.07
C ALA A 142 5.77 -10.26 16.13
N LEU A 143 6.76 -11.12 16.38
CA LEU A 143 7.85 -10.81 17.29
C LEU A 143 8.71 -9.63 16.78
N ILE A 144 8.94 -9.54 15.46
CA ILE A 144 9.63 -8.39 14.85
C ILE A 144 8.80 -7.11 15.03
N ASP A 145 7.49 -7.17 14.85
CA ASP A 145 6.61 -6.02 15.02
C ASP A 145 6.48 -5.57 16.48
N GLU A 146 6.43 -6.50 17.44
CA GLU A 146 6.54 -6.20 18.88
C GLU A 146 7.85 -5.49 19.22
N ILE A 147 9.00 -5.97 18.69
CA ILE A 147 10.31 -5.35 18.88
C ILE A 147 10.35 -3.94 18.27
N ASN A 148 9.79 -3.75 17.08
CA ASN A 148 9.72 -2.45 16.40
C ASN A 148 8.81 -1.47 17.14
N ALA A 149 7.66 -1.93 17.67
CA ALA A 149 6.74 -1.12 18.46
C ALA A 149 7.38 -0.71 19.80
N ALA A 150 8.02 -1.65 20.50
CA ALA A 150 8.75 -1.39 21.74
C ALA A 150 9.90 -0.39 21.57
N SER A 151 10.65 -0.49 20.46
CA SER A 151 11.72 0.46 20.13
C SER A 151 11.18 1.86 19.77
N GLN A 152 9.98 1.98 19.22
CA GLN A 152 9.34 3.27 18.93
C GLN A 152 8.74 3.90 20.19
N ALA A 153 8.06 3.11 21.03
CA ALA A 153 7.55 3.57 22.32
C ALA A 153 8.66 4.16 23.21
N ALA A 154 9.76 3.42 23.40
CA ALA A 154 10.91 3.90 24.17
C ALA A 154 11.57 5.16 23.56
N GLN A 155 11.44 5.37 22.24
CA GLN A 155 11.90 6.62 21.61
C GLN A 155 11.02 7.80 22.01
N MET A 156 9.70 7.62 22.01
CA MET A 156 8.75 8.67 22.35
C MET A 156 8.80 9.01 23.84
N GLU A 157 8.93 8.01 24.71
CA GLU A 157 9.09 8.19 26.16
C GLU A 157 10.35 9.00 26.49
N ALA A 158 11.50 8.66 25.91
CA ALA A 158 12.74 9.42 26.13
C ALA A 158 12.65 10.86 25.56
N LEU A 159 11.93 11.08 24.47
CA LEU A 159 11.63 12.42 23.95
C LEU A 159 10.70 13.22 24.87
N ALA A 160 9.69 12.58 25.45
CA ALA A 160 8.74 13.18 26.39
C ALA A 160 9.43 13.60 27.71
N ASN A 161 10.30 12.75 28.24
CA ASN A 161 11.07 13.01 29.46
C ASN A 161 12.22 14.02 29.25
N GLY A 162 12.52 14.41 28.00
CA GLY A 162 13.63 15.29 27.66
C GLY A 162 15.02 14.63 27.74
N GLU A 163 15.07 13.30 27.74
CA GLU A 163 16.27 12.47 27.90
C GLU A 163 16.97 12.23 26.55
N PHE A 164 17.26 13.31 25.83
CA PHE A 164 17.80 13.29 24.46
C PHE A 164 19.14 12.54 24.31
N ASP A 165 19.94 12.48 25.37
CA ASP A 165 21.25 11.81 25.39
C ASP A 165 21.15 10.28 25.60
N ASP A 166 20.06 9.78 26.21
CA ASP A 166 19.90 8.36 26.61
C ASP A 166 18.91 7.56 25.74
N ILE A 167 18.31 8.17 24.71
CA ILE A 167 17.34 7.52 23.79
C ILE A 167 17.79 6.13 23.32
N GLN A 168 19.07 5.96 22.95
CA GLN A 168 19.59 4.67 22.46
C GLN A 168 19.66 3.60 23.56
N ALA A 169 19.96 3.98 24.80
CA ALA A 169 19.99 3.07 25.93
C ALA A 169 18.57 2.64 26.34
N ALA A 170 17.62 3.59 26.38
CA ALA A 170 16.21 3.31 26.63
C ALA A 170 15.61 2.35 25.58
N GLN A 171 15.84 2.64 24.29
CA GLN A 171 15.44 1.75 23.18
C GLN A 171 16.04 0.34 23.32
N PHE A 172 17.34 0.25 23.61
CA PHE A 172 18.01 -1.04 23.75
C PHE A 172 17.50 -1.84 24.96
N SER A 173 17.25 -1.17 26.09
CA SER A 173 16.66 -1.74 27.30
C SER A 173 15.26 -2.31 27.03
N ARG A 174 14.37 -1.54 26.37
CA ARG A 174 13.01 -1.99 26.07
C ARG A 174 12.98 -3.15 25.07
N VAL A 175 13.87 -3.15 24.08
CA VAL A 175 14.04 -4.29 23.15
C VAL A 175 14.55 -5.53 23.91
N LEU A 176 15.48 -5.40 24.84
CA LEU A 176 15.93 -6.52 25.69
C LEU A 176 14.81 -7.10 26.55
N GLU A 177 13.92 -6.27 27.08
CA GLU A 177 12.78 -6.71 27.88
C GLU A 177 11.80 -7.57 27.05
N VAL A 178 11.49 -7.15 25.82
CA VAL A 178 10.70 -7.97 24.87
C VAL A 178 11.41 -9.27 24.53
N LEU A 179 12.71 -9.23 24.20
CA LEU A 179 13.52 -10.41 23.88
C LEU A 179 13.64 -11.39 25.08
N ASN A 180 13.68 -10.89 26.31
CA ASN A 180 13.76 -11.71 27.52
C ASN A 180 12.38 -12.23 27.98
N SER A 181 11.30 -11.49 27.78
CA SER A 181 9.94 -11.95 28.10
C SER A 181 9.39 -12.94 27.07
N LYS A 182 9.63 -12.70 25.77
CA LYS A 182 9.20 -13.55 24.64
C LYS A 182 10.25 -14.55 24.17
N GLY A 183 11.38 -14.70 24.87
CA GLY A 183 12.54 -15.44 24.37
C GLY A 183 12.32 -16.92 24.04
N ASP A 184 11.24 -17.55 24.51
CA ASP A 184 10.85 -18.93 24.14
C ASP A 184 10.18 -18.99 22.74
N GLN A 185 9.67 -17.87 22.24
CA GLN A 185 9.12 -17.68 20.89
C GLN A 185 10.21 -17.31 19.87
N LEU A 186 11.47 -17.16 20.31
CA LEU A 186 12.55 -16.65 19.46
C LEU A 186 13.20 -17.79 18.64
N THR A 187 12.44 -18.28 17.67
CA THR A 187 12.86 -19.29 16.70
C THR A 187 13.32 -18.67 15.39
N VAL A 188 14.23 -19.34 14.69
CA VAL A 188 14.58 -18.97 13.30
C VAL A 188 13.50 -19.55 12.38
N PRO A 189 12.64 -18.72 11.75
CA PRO A 189 11.51 -19.21 10.98
C PRO A 189 11.98 -19.95 9.73
N VAL A 190 11.21 -20.94 9.28
CA VAL A 190 11.48 -21.60 8.01
C VAL A 190 11.23 -20.65 6.85
N LEU A 191 12.25 -20.46 6.02
CA LEU A 191 12.16 -19.76 4.74
C LEU A 191 12.84 -20.59 3.66
N MET A 192 12.16 -20.77 2.53
CA MET A 192 12.71 -21.43 1.35
C MET A 192 12.62 -20.54 0.14
N ILE A 193 13.73 -20.43 -0.60
CA ILE A 193 13.81 -19.80 -1.92
C ILE A 193 14.30 -20.88 -2.88
N GLY A 194 13.66 -21.05 -4.02
CA GLY A 194 14.12 -22.00 -5.02
C GLY A 194 13.92 -21.53 -6.44
N ALA A 195 14.80 -22.00 -7.31
CA ALA A 195 14.87 -21.61 -8.71
C ALA A 195 15.04 -22.83 -9.60
N LYS A 196 14.20 -22.93 -10.63
CA LYS A 196 14.23 -24.04 -11.59
C LYS A 196 15.33 -23.81 -12.61
N LEU A 197 16.21 -24.80 -12.77
CA LEU A 197 17.37 -24.74 -13.65
C LEU A 197 17.14 -25.53 -14.94
N SER A 198 17.68 -24.99 -16.03
CA SER A 198 17.94 -25.69 -17.27
C SER A 198 19.26 -26.49 -17.18
N ASP A 199 20.25 -26.01 -16.42
CA ASP A 199 21.54 -26.68 -16.14
C ASP A 199 21.81 -26.85 -14.63
N PRO A 200 21.41 -28.00 -14.03
CA PRO A 200 21.69 -28.32 -12.63
C PRO A 200 23.18 -28.60 -12.31
N GLU A 201 23.99 -28.97 -13.31
CA GLU A 201 25.42 -29.26 -13.11
C GLU A 201 26.21 -27.97 -12.87
N ALA A 202 25.89 -26.90 -13.61
CA ALA A 202 26.47 -25.57 -13.42
C ALA A 202 26.25 -25.04 -11.99
N ALA A 203 25.05 -25.21 -11.43
CA ALA A 203 24.77 -24.81 -10.05
C ALA A 203 25.54 -25.66 -9.03
N THR A 204 25.62 -26.98 -9.24
CA THR A 204 26.40 -27.89 -8.38
C THR A 204 27.89 -27.51 -8.34
N ALA A 205 28.45 -27.10 -9.48
CA ALA A 205 29.83 -26.60 -9.56
C ALA A 205 30.04 -25.28 -8.79
N GLN A 206 29.07 -24.35 -8.85
CA GLN A 206 29.15 -23.10 -8.08
C GLN A 206 28.95 -23.31 -6.57
N ILE A 207 28.13 -24.28 -6.14
CA ILE A 207 27.99 -24.65 -4.72
C ILE A 207 29.30 -25.21 -4.18
N LYS A 208 29.98 -26.09 -4.94
CA LYS A 208 31.32 -26.60 -4.56
C LYS A 208 32.34 -25.45 -4.45
N ARG A 209 32.32 -24.51 -5.38
CA ARG A 209 33.18 -23.32 -5.33
C ARG A 209 32.88 -22.43 -4.11
N LEU A 210 31.62 -22.31 -3.71
CA LEU A 210 31.20 -21.58 -2.51
C LEU A 210 31.72 -22.27 -1.22
N GLU A 211 31.63 -23.60 -1.15
CA GLU A 211 32.21 -24.41 -0.07
C GLU A 211 33.73 -24.20 0.06
N GLU A 212 34.47 -24.30 -1.04
CA GLU A 212 35.91 -24.06 -1.10
C GLU A 212 36.25 -22.63 -0.64
N TRP A 213 35.47 -21.62 -1.06
CA TRP A 213 35.68 -20.23 -0.65
C TRP A 213 35.37 -19.99 0.84
N LEU A 214 34.25 -20.51 1.35
CA LEU A 214 33.85 -20.37 2.76
C LEU A 214 34.90 -21.02 3.68
N THR A 215 35.30 -22.25 3.37
CA THR A 215 36.24 -23.02 4.21
C THR A 215 37.69 -22.53 4.11
N ALA A 216 38.12 -21.95 2.99
CA ALA A 216 39.47 -21.41 2.84
C ALA A 216 39.62 -19.94 3.30
N THR A 217 38.58 -19.11 3.15
CA THR A 217 38.68 -17.65 3.30
C THR A 217 38.08 -17.14 4.60
N VAL A 218 37.03 -17.80 5.13
CA VAL A 218 36.31 -17.35 6.32
C VAL A 218 36.80 -18.12 7.54
N MET A 219 37.49 -17.41 8.43
CA MET A 219 38.04 -17.99 9.66
C MET A 219 36.93 -18.56 10.55
N GLY A 220 37.06 -19.81 10.99
CA GLY A 220 36.10 -20.47 11.87
C GLY A 220 34.92 -21.15 11.15
N MET A 221 34.89 -21.16 9.81
CA MET A 221 33.84 -21.83 9.04
C MET A 221 34.14 -23.31 8.73
N GLN A 222 35.38 -23.77 8.95
CA GLN A 222 35.84 -25.12 8.59
C GLN A 222 35.02 -26.23 9.28
N GLU A 223 34.57 -26.00 10.51
CA GLU A 223 33.76 -26.95 11.30
C GLU A 223 32.24 -26.66 11.20
N ARG A 224 31.86 -25.54 10.57
CA ARG A 224 30.48 -25.05 10.47
C ARG A 224 29.84 -25.28 9.10
N VAL A 225 30.66 -25.52 8.08
CA VAL A 225 30.25 -25.81 6.70
C VAL A 225 30.41 -27.31 6.46
N THR A 226 29.32 -27.99 6.11
CA THR A 226 29.30 -29.45 5.91
C THR A 226 28.44 -29.83 4.70
N ARG A 227 28.72 -30.99 4.09
CA ARG A 227 27.84 -31.61 3.10
C ARG A 227 26.89 -32.57 3.81
N GLU A 228 25.60 -32.25 3.82
CA GLU A 228 24.54 -33.09 4.38
C GLU A 228 23.73 -33.72 3.24
N LYS A 229 23.46 -35.03 3.31
CA LYS A 229 22.50 -35.68 2.43
C LYS A 229 21.11 -35.59 3.05
N ILE A 230 20.22 -34.82 2.42
CA ILE A 230 18.88 -34.51 2.93
C ILE A 230 17.86 -35.02 1.90
N GLY A 231 17.09 -36.05 2.29
CA GLY A 231 16.21 -36.76 1.37
C GLY A 231 16.98 -37.42 0.21
N ASN A 232 16.61 -37.08 -1.03
CA ASN A 232 17.24 -37.57 -2.25
C ASN A 232 18.44 -36.73 -2.74
N ALA A 233 18.70 -35.56 -2.13
CA ALA A 233 19.67 -34.57 -2.61
C ALA A 233 20.81 -34.29 -1.61
N GLU A 234 21.84 -33.61 -2.08
CA GLU A 234 23.01 -33.19 -1.28
C GLU A 234 23.00 -31.66 -1.13
N PHE A 235 23.21 -31.19 0.10
CA PHE A 235 23.17 -29.78 0.46
C PHE A 235 24.47 -29.38 1.16
N LEU A 236 25.02 -28.25 0.74
CA LEU A 236 26.01 -27.51 1.53
C LEU A 236 25.27 -26.80 2.67
N THR A 237 25.48 -27.28 3.89
CA THR A 237 24.84 -26.80 5.11
C THR A 237 25.82 -25.99 5.96
N LEU A 238 25.46 -24.74 6.23
CA LEU A 238 26.15 -23.82 7.12
C LEU A 238 25.39 -23.71 8.44
N ARG A 239 26.04 -24.03 9.57
CA ARG A 239 25.47 -23.97 10.92
C ARG A 239 26.08 -22.82 11.72
N LEU A 240 25.28 -21.79 11.93
CA LEU A 240 25.61 -20.60 12.70
C LEU A 240 24.91 -20.66 14.06
N ASP A 241 25.56 -20.12 15.08
CA ASP A 241 25.00 -19.97 16.43
C ASP A 241 25.43 -18.62 17.04
N GLY A 242 24.84 -18.28 18.19
CA GLY A 242 25.11 -17.00 18.84
C GLY A 242 26.54 -16.80 19.36
N SER A 243 27.45 -17.79 19.27
CA SER A 243 28.87 -17.56 19.55
C SER A 243 29.56 -16.67 18.50
N LEU A 244 28.96 -16.53 17.31
CA LEU A 244 29.47 -15.69 16.23
C LEU A 244 29.02 -14.22 16.34
N VAL A 245 28.04 -13.94 17.21
CA VAL A 245 27.58 -12.57 17.48
C VAL A 245 28.71 -11.81 18.21
N PRO A 246 29.10 -10.61 17.76
CA PRO A 246 30.17 -9.84 18.38
C PRO A 246 29.67 -9.15 19.66
N TRP A 247 29.30 -9.93 20.68
CA TRP A 247 28.72 -9.45 21.94
C TRP A 247 29.48 -8.28 22.54
N LEU A 248 30.82 -8.34 22.53
CA LEU A 248 31.67 -7.29 23.09
C LEU A 248 31.53 -5.92 22.40
N LEU A 249 31.10 -5.88 21.12
CA LEU A 249 30.74 -4.62 20.43
C LEU A 249 29.30 -4.17 20.76
N ILE A 250 28.38 -5.10 20.98
CA ILE A 250 26.99 -4.80 21.39
C ILE A 250 27.00 -4.23 22.81
N LEU A 251 27.72 -4.88 23.74
CA LEU A 251 27.92 -4.45 25.12
C LEU A 251 28.50 -3.03 25.26
N GLN A 252 29.31 -2.57 24.30
CA GLN A 252 29.83 -1.20 24.30
C GLN A 252 28.75 -0.12 24.07
N HIS A 253 27.63 -0.49 23.45
CA HIS A 253 26.47 0.36 23.22
C HIS A 253 25.36 0.16 24.28
N ALA A 254 25.54 -0.80 25.20
CA ALA A 254 24.61 -1.10 26.29
C ALA A 254 24.94 -0.35 27.60
N GLN A 255 25.57 0.83 27.52
CA GLN A 255 25.85 1.64 28.70
C GLN A 255 24.53 2.17 29.28
N GLY A 256 24.35 2.05 30.60
CA GLY A 256 23.10 2.42 31.30
C GLY A 256 22.07 1.28 31.42
N VAL A 257 22.30 0.13 30.78
CA VAL A 257 21.36 -1.01 30.73
C VAL A 257 21.72 -2.06 31.78
N ASP A 258 20.73 -2.76 32.34
CA ASP A 258 20.93 -3.79 33.36
C ASP A 258 21.81 -4.96 32.85
N PRO A 259 22.99 -5.20 33.45
CA PRO A 259 23.85 -6.33 33.09
C PRO A 259 23.18 -7.70 33.20
N GLU A 260 22.18 -7.88 34.09
CA GLU A 260 21.48 -9.15 34.25
C GLU A 260 20.56 -9.44 33.05
N GLN A 261 19.75 -8.47 32.62
CA GLN A 261 18.94 -8.56 31.39
C GLN A 261 19.80 -8.84 30.15
N VAL A 262 20.94 -8.18 30.04
CA VAL A 262 21.89 -8.37 28.93
C VAL A 262 22.50 -9.78 28.96
N GLN A 263 22.90 -10.27 30.13
CA GLN A 263 23.43 -11.63 30.29
C GLN A 263 22.35 -12.69 30.03
N GLN A 264 21.10 -12.43 30.39
CA GLN A 264 19.95 -13.30 30.09
C GLN A 264 19.73 -13.39 28.57
N MET A 265 19.69 -12.25 27.86
CA MET A 265 19.55 -12.22 26.40
C MET A 265 20.73 -12.92 25.72
N MET A 266 21.97 -12.63 26.13
CA MET A 266 23.17 -13.30 25.61
C MET A 266 23.08 -14.82 25.77
N THR A 267 22.60 -15.29 26.93
CA THR A 267 22.43 -16.72 27.19
C THR A 267 21.38 -17.31 26.24
N ARG A 268 20.21 -16.69 26.09
CA ARG A 268 19.15 -17.15 25.17
C ARG A 268 19.64 -17.17 23.71
N LEU A 269 20.09 -16.04 23.19
CA LEU A 269 20.55 -15.90 21.80
C LEU A 269 21.78 -16.78 21.48
N SER A 270 22.60 -17.14 22.48
CA SER A 270 23.68 -18.12 22.29
C SER A 270 23.21 -19.54 21.96
N THR A 271 21.98 -19.91 22.36
CA THR A 271 21.41 -21.24 22.10
C THR A 271 20.75 -21.37 20.74
N ILE A 272 20.43 -20.25 20.09
CA ILE A 272 19.72 -20.23 18.81
C ILE A 272 20.66 -20.66 17.69
N GLN A 273 20.20 -21.64 16.90
CA GLN A 273 20.89 -22.09 15.70
C GLN A 273 20.20 -21.53 14.47
N LEU A 274 21.01 -20.98 13.57
CA LEU A 274 20.62 -20.57 12.22
C LEU A 274 21.29 -21.55 11.25
N VAL A 275 20.48 -22.38 10.60
CA VAL A 275 20.92 -23.35 9.59
C VAL A 275 20.57 -22.81 8.22
N ILE A 276 21.59 -22.64 7.38
CA ILE A 276 21.45 -22.21 5.99
C ILE A 276 21.94 -23.35 5.10
N SER A 277 21.05 -23.90 4.28
CA SER A 277 21.33 -25.05 3.41
C SER A 277 21.12 -24.66 1.95
N ILE A 278 22.15 -24.84 1.12
CA ILE A 278 22.09 -24.62 -0.33
C ILE A 278 22.42 -25.91 -1.09
N GLY A 279 21.55 -26.32 -2.00
CA GLY A 279 21.68 -27.59 -2.70
C GLY A 279 20.91 -27.62 -4.01
N VAL A 280 21.17 -28.65 -4.81
CA VAL A 280 20.41 -28.92 -6.03
C VAL A 280 19.58 -30.18 -5.80
N ARG A 281 18.25 -30.04 -5.84
CA ARG A 281 17.31 -31.15 -5.73
C ARG A 281 16.49 -31.26 -7.01
N ASP A 282 16.58 -32.43 -7.66
CA ASP A 282 15.93 -32.75 -8.93
C ASP A 282 16.34 -31.78 -10.07
N LYS A 283 15.66 -30.65 -10.22
CA LYS A 283 16.04 -29.55 -11.14
C LYS A 283 16.02 -28.15 -10.49
N TYR A 284 15.90 -28.09 -9.17
CA TYR A 284 15.80 -26.84 -8.44
C TYR A 284 17.09 -26.58 -7.66
N LEU A 285 17.68 -25.40 -7.86
CA LEU A 285 18.53 -24.79 -6.86
C LEU A 285 17.62 -24.39 -5.69
N ILE A 286 17.91 -24.89 -4.49
CA ILE A 286 17.17 -24.56 -3.28
C ILE A 286 18.13 -23.90 -2.29
N VAL A 287 17.72 -22.75 -1.77
CA VAL A 287 18.30 -22.10 -0.60
C VAL A 287 17.24 -22.14 0.51
N SER A 288 17.64 -22.65 1.66
CA SER A 288 16.78 -22.89 2.81
C SER A 288 17.40 -22.28 4.06
N LEU A 289 16.55 -21.66 4.87
CA LEU A 289 16.88 -21.09 6.17
C LEU A 289 15.89 -21.63 7.21
N GLY A 290 16.38 -21.93 8.41
CA GLY A 290 15.56 -22.40 9.54
C GLY A 290 16.40 -22.76 10.76
N ALA A 291 15.77 -23.24 11.83
CA ALA A 291 16.46 -23.74 13.02
C ALA A 291 17.13 -25.12 12.80
N ASP A 292 16.60 -25.94 11.88
CA ASP A 292 17.22 -27.19 11.43
C ASP A 292 16.86 -27.50 9.95
N ASN A 293 17.06 -28.76 9.51
CA ASN A 293 16.86 -29.22 8.14
C ASN A 293 15.67 -30.19 7.98
N LYS A 294 14.76 -30.31 8.96
CA LYS A 294 13.62 -31.27 8.92
C LYS A 294 12.63 -30.95 7.79
N HIS A 295 12.32 -29.68 7.56
CA HIS A 295 11.42 -29.24 6.49
C HIS A 295 11.98 -29.58 5.10
N LEU A 296 13.29 -29.42 4.89
CA LEU A 296 13.97 -29.86 3.66
C LEU A 296 13.85 -31.38 3.43
N ALA A 297 13.89 -32.17 4.51
CA ALA A 297 13.70 -33.62 4.41
C ALA A 297 12.23 -33.98 4.08
N GLN A 298 11.27 -33.17 4.53
CA GLN A 298 9.82 -33.38 4.35
C GLN A 298 9.27 -32.86 3.01
N LEU A 299 10.00 -32.01 2.28
CA LEU A 299 9.63 -31.55 0.93
C LEU A 299 9.14 -32.68 0.02
N GLY A 300 7.93 -32.53 -0.53
CA GLY A 300 7.27 -33.53 -1.37
C GLY A 300 6.65 -34.72 -0.63
N GLN A 301 6.50 -34.64 0.70
CA GLN A 301 5.82 -35.64 1.52
C GLN A 301 4.56 -35.05 2.16
N GLY A 302 3.53 -35.88 2.36
CA GLY A 302 2.26 -35.44 2.96
C GLY A 302 1.35 -34.71 1.97
N SER A 303 0.52 -33.80 2.50
CA SER A 303 -0.33 -32.93 1.70
C SER A 303 0.49 -31.80 1.07
N LEU A 304 0.11 -31.37 -0.13
CA LEU A 304 0.81 -30.34 -0.89
C LEU A 304 -0.06 -29.09 -1.02
N LEU A 305 0.56 -27.91 -1.07
CA LEU A 305 -0.13 -26.63 -1.29
C LEU A 305 -1.12 -26.70 -2.47
N TYR A 306 -0.69 -27.32 -3.58
CA TYR A 306 -1.51 -27.49 -4.78
C TYR A 306 -2.84 -28.21 -4.56
N SER A 307 -2.94 -29.05 -3.51
CA SER A 307 -4.14 -29.82 -3.20
C SER A 307 -5.18 -29.06 -2.37
N ARG A 308 -4.81 -27.92 -1.75
CA ARG A 308 -5.72 -27.10 -0.91
C ARG A 308 -6.98 -26.67 -1.64
N SER A 309 -8.06 -26.44 -0.89
CA SER A 309 -9.32 -25.84 -1.38
C SER A 309 -9.06 -24.50 -2.08
N GLU A 310 -8.19 -23.69 -1.50
CA GLU A 310 -7.82 -22.34 -1.92
C GLU A 310 -7.04 -22.32 -3.26
N MET A 311 -6.50 -23.48 -3.67
CA MET A 311 -5.88 -23.68 -4.98
C MET A 311 -6.86 -24.22 -6.05
N ALA A 312 -8.12 -24.50 -5.70
CA ALA A 312 -9.11 -24.97 -6.68
C ALA A 312 -9.28 -24.03 -7.89
N PRO A 313 -9.25 -22.69 -7.76
CA PRO A 313 -9.31 -21.81 -8.92
C PRO A 313 -8.13 -21.94 -9.87
N LEU A 314 -6.90 -22.07 -9.36
CA LEU A 314 -5.71 -22.33 -10.17
C LEU A 314 -5.85 -23.65 -10.95
N ARG A 315 -6.42 -24.69 -10.31
CA ARG A 315 -6.71 -25.98 -10.96
C ARG A 315 -7.81 -25.88 -12.05
N LYS A 316 -8.69 -24.88 -12.01
CA LYS A 316 -9.64 -24.56 -13.10
C LYS A 316 -8.96 -23.85 -14.30
N ALA A 317 -7.79 -23.23 -14.10
CA ALA A 317 -7.14 -22.32 -15.06
C ALA A 317 -5.83 -22.88 -15.68
N THR A 318 -5.60 -24.18 -15.57
CA THR A 318 -4.32 -24.82 -15.94
C THR A 318 -4.01 -24.81 -17.44
N ASP A 319 -5.00 -24.57 -18.30
CA ASP A 319 -4.82 -24.39 -19.75
C ASP A 319 -4.23 -23.03 -20.12
N LYS A 320 -4.19 -22.09 -19.16
CA LYS A 320 -3.72 -20.73 -19.38
C LYS A 320 -2.20 -20.61 -19.32
N ALA A 321 -1.72 -19.54 -19.93
CA ALA A 321 -0.33 -19.13 -19.92
C ALA A 321 0.05 -18.50 -18.56
N ILE A 322 -0.04 -19.26 -17.46
CA ILE A 322 0.27 -18.79 -16.09
C ILE A 322 1.70 -18.23 -16.04
N ILE A 323 1.86 -17.08 -15.37
CA ILE A 323 3.14 -16.41 -15.09
C ILE A 323 3.35 -16.11 -13.60
N GLN A 324 2.32 -16.23 -12.77
CA GLN A 324 2.43 -16.00 -11.33
C GLN A 324 1.42 -16.87 -10.58
N VAL A 325 1.82 -17.36 -9.41
CA VAL A 325 0.96 -17.99 -8.41
C VAL A 325 1.34 -17.45 -7.03
N SER A 326 0.36 -17.16 -6.18
CA SER A 326 0.59 -16.83 -4.77
C SER A 326 -0.46 -17.41 -3.83
N TYR A 327 -0.09 -17.50 -2.55
CA TYR A 327 -0.90 -18.00 -1.46
C TYR A 327 -0.51 -17.33 -0.14
N ALA A 328 -1.49 -17.08 0.71
CA ALA A 328 -1.31 -16.76 2.12
C ALA A 328 -2.35 -17.54 2.94
N SER A 329 -1.90 -18.17 4.04
CA SER A 329 -2.79 -18.83 5.00
C SER A 329 -3.55 -17.80 5.83
N ALA A 330 -4.75 -18.16 6.31
CA ALA A 330 -5.57 -17.26 7.14
C ALA A 330 -4.81 -16.75 8.38
N ALA A 331 -4.07 -17.65 9.06
CA ALA A 331 -3.25 -17.28 10.22
C ALA A 331 -2.18 -16.24 9.86
N PHE A 332 -1.44 -16.45 8.76
CA PHE A 332 -0.45 -15.50 8.29
C PHE A 332 -1.08 -14.16 7.85
N THR A 333 -2.22 -14.19 7.17
CA THR A 333 -2.92 -12.97 6.76
C THR A 333 -3.48 -12.19 7.95
N ALA A 334 -4.00 -12.86 8.97
CA ALA A 334 -4.42 -12.22 10.23
C ALA A 334 -3.25 -11.48 10.86
N GLN A 335 -2.12 -12.15 11.05
CA GLN A 335 -0.93 -11.59 11.66
C GLN A 335 -0.32 -10.44 10.83
N ALA A 336 -0.19 -10.62 9.52
CA ALA A 336 0.35 -9.60 8.61
C ALA A 336 -0.60 -8.41 8.36
N SER A 337 -1.90 -8.53 8.67
CA SER A 337 -2.84 -7.40 8.58
C SER A 337 -2.60 -6.36 9.67
N GLY A 338 -2.09 -6.79 10.83
CA GLY A 338 -1.77 -5.93 11.95
C GLY A 338 -2.93 -5.12 12.53
N VAL A 339 -4.20 -5.45 12.23
CA VAL A 339 -5.35 -4.61 12.63
C VAL A 339 -5.48 -4.50 14.15
N GLU A 340 -5.42 -5.63 14.87
CA GLU A 340 -5.43 -5.65 16.34
C GLU A 340 -4.21 -4.88 16.89
N GLY A 341 -3.01 -5.14 16.36
CA GLY A 341 -1.78 -4.43 16.74
C GLY A 341 -1.79 -2.92 16.44
N GLN A 342 -2.52 -2.45 15.43
CA GLN A 342 -2.71 -1.02 15.14
C GLN A 342 -3.66 -0.35 16.15
N ILE A 343 -4.71 -1.05 16.58
CA ILE A 343 -5.60 -0.58 17.66
C ILE A 343 -4.78 -0.49 18.96
N ASP A 344 -4.01 -1.53 19.30
CA ASP A 344 -3.16 -1.58 20.48
C ASP A 344 -2.08 -0.48 20.46
N GLN A 345 -1.42 -0.25 19.32
CA GLN A 345 -0.43 0.82 19.16
C GLN A 345 -1.04 2.21 19.32
N LEU A 346 -2.25 2.44 18.79
CA LEU A 346 -2.96 3.71 18.97
C LEU A 346 -3.36 3.91 20.44
N SER A 347 -3.89 2.86 21.08
CA SER A 347 -4.25 2.88 22.51
C SER A 347 -3.02 3.19 23.37
N ALA A 348 -1.91 2.49 23.16
CA ALA A 348 -0.66 2.68 23.88
C ALA A 348 -0.05 4.07 23.66
N LEU A 349 -0.13 4.62 22.44
CA LEU A 349 0.30 5.99 22.15
C LEU A 349 -0.51 7.01 22.95
N ILE A 350 -1.84 6.86 22.99
CA ILE A 350 -2.71 7.77 23.74
C ILE A 350 -2.41 7.66 25.25
N SER A 351 -2.29 6.44 25.79
CA SER A 351 -1.94 6.23 27.21
C SER A 351 -0.56 6.77 27.59
N GLN A 352 0.40 6.81 26.65
CA GLN A 352 1.73 7.40 26.89
C GLN A 352 1.73 8.93 26.92
N VAL A 353 0.92 9.59 26.09
CA VAL A 353 0.81 11.06 26.10
C VAL A 353 -0.16 11.59 27.16
N LEU A 354 -0.97 10.71 27.76
CA LEU A 354 -1.99 11.09 28.73
C LEU A 354 -1.42 11.81 29.97
N PRO A 355 -0.34 11.33 30.65
CA PRO A 355 0.28 12.05 31.77
C PRO A 355 0.89 13.41 31.39
N MET A 356 1.20 13.62 30.10
CA MET A 356 1.72 14.90 29.59
C MET A 356 0.62 15.94 29.40
N ALA A 357 -0.66 15.55 29.42
CA ALA A 357 -1.79 16.47 29.29
C ALA A 357 -2.01 17.31 30.57
N GLY A 358 -1.34 16.96 31.68
CA GLY A 358 -1.38 17.71 32.94
C GLY A 358 -2.73 17.65 33.63
N LEU A 359 -3.36 16.47 33.63
CA LEU A 359 -4.69 16.25 34.18
C LEU A 359 -4.59 15.85 35.66
N SER A 360 -5.73 15.73 36.36
CA SER A 360 -5.74 15.07 37.66
C SER A 360 -5.60 13.56 37.52
N GLU A 361 -4.96 12.92 38.51
CA GLU A 361 -4.78 11.47 38.61
C GLU A 361 -6.12 10.69 38.43
N GLU A 362 -7.23 11.22 38.98
CA GLU A 362 -8.58 10.66 38.79
C GLU A 362 -9.03 10.69 37.33
N LEU A 363 -8.75 11.78 36.60
CA LEU A 363 -9.15 11.94 35.21
C LEU A 363 -8.27 11.14 34.24
N GLU A 364 -6.99 10.98 34.57
CA GLU A 364 -6.06 10.09 33.85
C GLU A 364 -6.50 8.63 34.00
N GLU A 365 -6.81 8.18 35.21
CA GLU A 365 -7.35 6.82 35.43
C GLU A 365 -8.68 6.59 34.70
N GLU A 366 -9.61 7.56 34.70
CA GLU A 366 -10.88 7.41 33.98
C GLU A 366 -10.68 7.36 32.47
N LEU A 367 -9.82 8.20 31.90
CA LEU A 367 -9.53 8.24 30.46
C LEU A 367 -8.81 6.96 30.01
N ALA A 368 -7.83 6.47 30.76
CA ALA A 368 -7.17 5.18 30.50
C ALA A 368 -8.19 4.03 30.46
N ALA A 369 -9.05 3.92 31.47
CA ALA A 369 -10.05 2.85 31.56
C ALA A 369 -11.13 2.91 30.45
N ASP A 370 -11.29 4.04 29.78
CA ASP A 370 -12.18 4.19 28.62
C ASP A 370 -11.51 3.87 27.29
N LEU A 371 -10.23 4.24 27.16
CA LEU A 371 -9.41 3.82 26.01
C LEU A 371 -9.34 2.30 25.94
N ASP A 372 -9.16 1.62 27.07
CA ASP A 372 -9.19 0.15 27.16
C ASP A 372 -10.53 -0.43 26.65
N LYS A 373 -11.69 0.07 27.12
CA LYS A 373 -13.02 -0.38 26.67
C LYS A 373 -13.25 -0.13 25.17
N MET A 374 -12.77 1.01 24.66
CA MET A 374 -12.86 1.34 23.25
C MET A 374 -11.99 0.39 22.41
N THR A 375 -10.78 0.09 22.88
CA THR A 375 -9.86 -0.89 22.27
C THR A 375 -10.47 -2.28 22.24
N GLU A 376 -10.98 -2.79 23.36
CA GLU A 376 -11.73 -4.06 23.41
C GLU A 376 -12.90 -4.06 22.41
N TYR A 377 -13.70 -2.99 22.38
CA TYR A 377 -14.83 -2.89 21.45
C TYR A 377 -14.39 -2.92 19.98
N LEU A 378 -13.38 -2.13 19.60
CA LEU A 378 -12.84 -2.09 18.24
C LEU A 378 -12.25 -3.43 17.81
N GLN A 379 -11.54 -4.12 18.71
CA GLN A 379 -11.05 -5.48 18.48
C GLN A 379 -12.21 -6.47 18.23
N THR A 380 -13.32 -6.42 18.98
CA THR A 380 -14.48 -7.30 18.72
C THR A 380 -15.17 -7.06 17.38
N LYS A 381 -14.93 -5.90 16.74
CA LYS A 381 -15.45 -5.53 15.42
C LYS A 381 -14.42 -5.70 14.30
N ALA A 382 -13.18 -6.12 14.61
CA ALA A 382 -12.14 -6.34 13.62
C ALA A 382 -12.47 -7.54 12.71
N VAL A 383 -12.41 -7.33 11.40
CA VAL A 383 -12.68 -8.38 10.41
C VAL A 383 -11.50 -9.35 10.37
N GLN A 384 -11.70 -10.57 10.87
CA GLN A 384 -10.70 -11.64 10.86
C GLN A 384 -10.35 -12.05 9.41
N PRO A 385 -9.09 -11.83 8.94
CA PRO A 385 -8.73 -12.14 7.56
C PRO A 385 -8.72 -13.64 7.28
N GLY A 386 -9.28 -14.01 6.12
CA GLY A 386 -9.23 -15.38 5.63
C GLY A 386 -7.96 -15.65 4.83
N ALA A 387 -7.81 -16.91 4.40
CA ALA A 387 -6.77 -17.30 3.47
C ALA A 387 -6.93 -16.55 2.14
N GLN A 388 -5.83 -16.42 1.39
CA GLN A 388 -5.81 -15.76 0.09
C GLN A 388 -5.04 -16.60 -0.92
N SER A 389 -5.44 -16.55 -2.18
CA SER A 389 -4.66 -17.09 -3.30
C SER A 389 -4.80 -16.20 -4.53
N ALA A 390 -3.79 -16.17 -5.39
CA ALA A 390 -3.91 -15.52 -6.68
C ALA A 390 -3.14 -16.26 -7.77
N TYR A 391 -3.56 -16.04 -9.01
CA TYR A 391 -2.77 -16.39 -10.18
C TYR A 391 -2.90 -15.33 -11.28
N SER A 392 -1.83 -15.16 -12.05
CA SER A 392 -1.77 -14.22 -13.18
C SER A 392 -1.36 -14.97 -14.45
N TYR A 393 -1.94 -14.61 -15.60
CA TYR A 393 -1.64 -15.27 -16.88
C TYR A 393 -1.61 -14.31 -18.06
N LEU A 394 -0.78 -14.65 -19.06
CA LEU A 394 -0.62 -13.89 -20.29
C LEU A 394 -1.84 -14.03 -21.22
N THR A 395 -2.29 -12.90 -21.73
CA THR A 395 -3.28 -12.77 -22.80
C THR A 395 -2.63 -12.10 -24.02
N PRO A 396 -3.31 -12.02 -25.20
CA PRO A 396 -2.82 -11.22 -26.31
C PRO A 396 -2.73 -9.71 -26.01
N GLU A 397 -3.57 -9.21 -25.09
CA GLU A 397 -3.70 -7.77 -24.82
C GLU A 397 -2.91 -7.30 -23.58
N GLY A 398 -2.23 -8.21 -22.87
CA GLY A 398 -1.59 -7.93 -21.59
C GLY A 398 -1.70 -9.12 -20.62
N VAL A 399 -2.05 -8.87 -19.36
CA VAL A 399 -2.21 -9.93 -18.34
C VAL A 399 -3.52 -9.77 -17.59
N GLU A 400 -4.12 -10.93 -17.30
CA GLU A 400 -5.22 -11.05 -16.36
C GLU A 400 -4.76 -11.69 -15.06
N THR A 401 -5.30 -11.19 -13.95
CA THR A 401 -5.05 -11.67 -12.60
C THR A 401 -6.37 -11.99 -11.93
N PHE A 402 -6.43 -13.12 -11.24
CA PHE A 402 -7.54 -13.48 -10.36
C PHE A 402 -6.98 -13.64 -8.95
N ALA A 403 -7.46 -12.83 -8.01
CA ALA A 403 -7.13 -12.90 -6.60
C ALA A 403 -8.38 -13.27 -5.80
N TYR A 404 -8.29 -14.31 -4.97
CA TYR A 404 -9.35 -14.86 -4.14
C TYR A 404 -9.01 -14.58 -2.67
N SER A 405 -10.00 -14.10 -1.92
CA SER A 405 -9.93 -13.93 -0.47
C SER A 405 -11.11 -14.64 0.19
N TRP A 406 -10.81 -15.53 1.13
CA TRP A 406 -11.80 -16.23 1.95
C TRP A 406 -12.08 -15.50 3.28
N THR A 407 -11.84 -14.19 3.34
CA THR A 407 -12.19 -13.36 4.50
C THR A 407 -13.69 -13.40 4.78
N THR A 408 -14.05 -13.92 5.94
CA THR A 408 -15.43 -13.89 6.47
C THR A 408 -15.85 -12.46 6.79
N GLU A 409 -17.13 -12.16 6.60
CA GLU A 409 -17.70 -10.82 6.90
C GLU A 409 -16.97 -9.63 6.25
N SER A 410 -16.68 -9.74 4.96
CA SER A 410 -16.23 -8.58 4.16
C SER A 410 -17.17 -7.38 4.36
N ALA A 411 -16.59 -6.18 4.50
CA ALA A 411 -17.32 -4.92 4.58
C ALA A 411 -18.02 -4.52 3.26
N LEU A 412 -17.74 -5.23 2.15
CA LEU A 412 -18.35 -4.98 0.85
C LEU A 412 -19.60 -5.86 0.64
N ASP A 413 -20.60 -5.32 -0.06
CA ASP A 413 -21.84 -6.03 -0.44
C ASP A 413 -21.79 -6.44 -1.92
N ALA A 414 -21.45 -7.70 -2.18
CA ALA A 414 -21.45 -8.32 -3.50
C ALA A 414 -22.84 -8.78 -3.99
N SER A 415 -23.91 -8.66 -3.20
CA SER A 415 -25.19 -9.35 -3.45
C SER A 415 -26.05 -8.76 -4.59
N LYS A 416 -25.72 -7.57 -5.08
CA LYS A 416 -26.51 -6.83 -6.09
C LYS A 416 -25.59 -6.12 -7.09
N ASN A 417 -26.11 -5.81 -8.28
CA ASN A 417 -25.40 -5.05 -9.31
C ASN A 417 -24.99 -3.65 -8.81
N LEU A 418 -23.83 -3.13 -9.26
CA LEU A 418 -23.41 -1.75 -8.99
C LEU A 418 -24.07 -0.78 -9.98
N THR A 419 -25.28 -0.29 -9.65
CA THR A 419 -25.98 0.70 -10.46
C THR A 419 -25.28 2.07 -10.49
N ILE A 420 -24.35 2.34 -9.56
CA ILE A 420 -23.52 3.54 -9.55
C ILE A 420 -22.63 3.64 -10.81
N LEU A 421 -22.38 2.53 -11.50
CA LEU A 421 -21.63 2.48 -12.78
C LEU A 421 -22.35 3.17 -13.96
N ASN A 422 -23.62 3.55 -13.80
CA ASN A 422 -24.29 4.46 -14.74
C ASN A 422 -23.99 5.94 -14.48
N TYR A 423 -23.32 6.28 -13.39
CA TYR A 423 -23.08 7.66 -12.94
C TYR A 423 -21.58 7.99 -12.85
N VAL A 424 -20.73 7.20 -13.54
CA VAL A 424 -19.28 7.45 -13.71
C VAL A 424 -18.96 8.24 -14.99
N GLY A 425 -19.97 8.76 -15.70
CA GLY A 425 -19.78 9.58 -16.91
C GLY A 425 -19.51 8.80 -18.20
N GLY A 426 -19.88 7.51 -18.25
CA GLY A 426 -19.86 6.64 -19.43
C GLY A 426 -18.49 6.12 -19.89
N ASP A 427 -17.50 7.00 -19.92
CA ASP A 427 -16.13 6.69 -20.38
C ASP A 427 -15.12 7.69 -19.73
N PRO A 428 -14.87 7.56 -18.41
CA PRO A 428 -13.95 8.42 -17.66
C PRO A 428 -12.48 7.98 -17.82
N ILE A 429 -11.53 8.84 -17.44
CA ILE A 429 -10.10 8.47 -17.40
C ILE A 429 -9.86 7.45 -16.29
N ALA A 430 -10.47 7.61 -15.12
CA ALA A 430 -10.47 6.58 -14.10
C ALA A 430 -11.75 6.61 -13.27
N PHE A 431 -12.09 5.48 -12.68
CA PHE A 431 -13.05 5.44 -11.57
C PHE A 431 -12.73 4.29 -10.63
N TRP A 432 -13.17 4.42 -9.38
CA TRP A 432 -13.32 3.29 -8.46
C TRP A 432 -14.70 3.39 -7.82
N ALA A 433 -15.45 2.30 -7.85
CA ALA A 433 -16.81 2.21 -7.35
C ALA A 433 -16.97 0.96 -6.48
N ALA A 434 -17.74 1.07 -5.41
CA ALA A 434 -18.03 -0.05 -4.51
C ALA A 434 -19.41 0.08 -3.84
N ARG A 435 -19.89 -1.01 -3.27
CA ARG A 435 -20.99 -1.02 -2.29
C ARG A 435 -20.45 -1.50 -0.94
N GLY A 436 -20.61 -0.69 0.10
CA GLY A 436 -20.42 -1.13 1.48
C GLY A 436 -21.68 -1.81 2.02
N LYS A 437 -21.52 -2.78 2.93
CA LYS A 437 -22.61 -3.23 3.80
C LYS A 437 -23.00 -2.06 4.71
N SER A 438 -24.30 -1.82 4.89
CA SER A 438 -24.80 -0.86 5.87
C SER A 438 -24.76 -1.50 7.26
N ASP A 439 -24.03 -0.88 8.18
CA ASP A 439 -24.01 -1.24 9.60
C ASP A 439 -24.53 -0.06 10.42
N PRO A 440 -25.79 -0.12 10.92
CA PRO A 440 -26.36 0.93 11.74
C PRO A 440 -25.61 1.19 13.06
N GLU A 441 -24.91 0.18 13.61
CA GLU A 441 -24.22 0.32 14.90
C GLU A 441 -23.03 1.28 14.81
N GLN A 442 -22.47 1.52 13.62
CA GLN A 442 -21.33 2.44 13.42
C GLN A 442 -21.66 3.89 13.78
N LEU A 443 -22.91 4.34 13.60
CA LEU A 443 -23.32 5.68 14.04
C LEU A 443 -23.38 5.77 15.56
N ASP A 444 -23.90 4.73 16.23
CA ASP A 444 -23.99 4.69 17.69
C ASP A 444 -22.59 4.74 18.33
N VAL A 445 -21.60 4.07 17.73
CA VAL A 445 -20.18 4.19 18.10
C VAL A 445 -19.69 5.63 17.97
N LEU A 446 -19.89 6.26 16.81
CA LEU A 446 -19.44 7.64 16.59
C LEU A 446 -20.08 8.63 17.57
N VAL A 447 -21.37 8.45 17.88
CA VAL A 447 -22.10 9.28 18.86
C VAL A 447 -21.56 9.06 20.28
N GLN A 448 -21.22 7.82 20.66
CA GLN A 448 -20.57 7.52 21.95
C GLN A 448 -19.18 8.18 22.06
N LEU A 449 -18.36 8.08 21.00
CA LEU A 449 -17.04 8.71 20.95
C LEU A 449 -17.10 10.23 21.09
N VAL A 450 -18.00 10.90 20.35
CA VAL A 450 -18.21 12.34 20.47
C VAL A 450 -18.70 12.71 21.87
N SER A 451 -19.60 11.91 22.46
CA SER A 451 -20.13 12.15 23.80
C SER A 451 -19.05 12.07 24.88
N ARG A 452 -18.11 11.10 24.79
CA ARG A 452 -16.99 11.02 25.75
C ARG A 452 -15.91 12.05 25.46
N ALA A 453 -15.62 12.40 24.22
CA ALA A 453 -14.72 13.52 23.91
C ALA A 453 -15.21 14.85 24.54
N VAL A 454 -16.52 15.11 24.51
CA VAL A 454 -17.13 16.27 25.20
C VAL A 454 -17.01 16.15 26.73
N TYR A 455 -17.29 14.98 27.31
CA TYR A 455 -17.10 14.75 28.75
C TYR A 455 -15.67 15.04 29.23
N TYR A 456 -14.65 14.55 28.51
CA TYR A 456 -13.27 14.81 28.87
C TYR A 456 -12.92 16.29 28.67
N ALA A 457 -13.39 16.95 27.61
CA ALA A 457 -13.22 18.40 27.45
C ALA A 457 -13.80 19.21 28.63
N GLU A 458 -14.97 18.83 29.15
CA GLU A 458 -15.57 19.43 30.36
C GLU A 458 -14.67 19.25 31.59
N ARG A 459 -14.24 18.02 31.90
CA ARG A 459 -13.36 17.72 33.04
C ARG A 459 -12.01 18.44 32.95
N ILE A 460 -11.37 18.42 31.78
CA ILE A 460 -10.07 19.09 31.55
C ILE A 460 -10.20 20.60 31.77
N LEU A 461 -11.26 21.24 31.27
CA LEU A 461 -11.50 22.66 31.51
C LEU A 461 -11.84 22.95 32.98
N ALA A 462 -12.63 22.08 33.64
CA ALA A 462 -12.95 22.16 35.06
C ALA A 462 -11.75 21.93 36.00
N GLU A 463 -10.64 21.41 35.48
CA GLU A 463 -9.38 21.25 36.23
C GLU A 463 -8.38 22.36 35.90
N ASN A 464 -8.18 22.67 34.61
CA ASN A 464 -7.06 23.50 34.13
C ASN A 464 -7.45 24.86 33.49
N GLY A 465 -8.72 25.10 33.14
CA GLY A 465 -9.16 26.40 32.60
C GLY A 465 -9.22 27.47 33.68
N ASP A 466 -9.15 28.76 33.31
CA ASP A 466 -9.51 29.85 34.22
C ASP A 466 -11.05 29.86 34.47
N LEU A 467 -11.51 30.41 35.59
CA LEU A 467 -12.94 30.46 35.97
C LEU A 467 -13.81 31.02 34.85
N GLY A 468 -13.39 32.13 34.22
CA GLY A 468 -14.12 32.71 33.08
C GLY A 468 -14.14 31.82 31.82
N GLN A 469 -13.12 30.99 31.61
CA GLN A 469 -13.09 30.04 30.48
C GLN A 469 -14.00 28.83 30.73
N ARG A 470 -14.11 28.38 31.99
CA ARG A 470 -15.03 27.32 32.41
C ARG A 470 -16.48 27.74 32.24
N GLU A 471 -16.87 28.86 32.85
CA GLU A 471 -18.22 29.40 32.76
C GLU A 471 -18.61 29.66 31.30
N ALA A 472 -17.69 30.20 30.48
CA ALA A 472 -17.93 30.41 29.06
C ALA A 472 -18.12 29.11 28.27
N PHE A 473 -17.30 28.07 28.53
CA PHE A 473 -17.43 26.79 27.85
C PHE A 473 -18.69 26.02 28.28
N GLU A 474 -18.97 25.95 29.58
CA GLU A 474 -20.18 25.29 30.10
C GLU A 474 -21.44 25.91 29.52
N LYS A 475 -21.49 27.25 29.49
CA LYS A 475 -22.60 28.02 28.93
C LYS A 475 -22.71 27.84 27.42
N LEU A 476 -21.60 27.94 26.68
CA LEU A 476 -21.56 27.69 25.24
C LEU A 476 -22.07 26.27 24.91
N ARG A 477 -21.66 25.27 25.70
CA ARG A 477 -22.11 23.89 25.54
C ARG A 477 -23.60 23.73 25.86
N GLU A 478 -24.09 24.26 26.97
CA GLU A 478 -25.52 24.18 27.35
C GLU A 478 -26.41 24.77 26.25
N GLU A 479 -26.03 25.94 25.73
CA GLU A 479 -26.78 26.66 24.68
C GLU A 479 -26.66 26.00 23.30
N LEU A 480 -25.59 25.25 23.02
CA LEU A 480 -25.38 24.57 21.73
C LEU A 480 -25.78 23.10 21.69
N GLN A 481 -25.85 22.41 22.83
CA GLN A 481 -26.24 20.98 22.93
C GLN A 481 -27.56 20.66 22.20
N PRO A 482 -28.63 21.48 22.28
CA PRO A 482 -29.88 21.21 21.55
C PRO A 482 -29.74 21.23 20.03
N TYR A 483 -28.73 21.94 19.49
CA TYR A 483 -28.45 21.94 18.06
C TYR A 483 -27.64 20.70 17.64
N PHE A 484 -26.66 20.27 18.43
CA PHE A 484 -25.93 19.02 18.17
C PHE A 484 -26.85 17.80 18.22
N ALA A 485 -27.79 17.75 19.17
CA ALA A 485 -28.84 16.72 19.20
C ALA A 485 -29.72 16.73 17.94
N GLN A 486 -30.11 17.91 17.44
CA GLN A 486 -30.83 18.04 16.17
C GLN A 486 -29.98 17.60 14.96
N LEU A 487 -28.67 17.90 14.93
CA LEU A 487 -27.78 17.44 13.86
C LEU A 487 -27.69 15.91 13.84
N ALA A 488 -27.48 15.28 15.00
CA ALA A 488 -27.45 13.82 15.13
C ALA A 488 -28.77 13.19 14.67
N GLN A 489 -29.91 13.74 15.13
CA GLN A 489 -31.23 13.27 14.71
C GLN A 489 -31.46 13.41 13.20
N VAL A 490 -31.09 14.53 12.57
CA VAL A 490 -31.22 14.71 11.12
C VAL A 490 -30.35 13.71 10.35
N THR A 491 -29.16 13.39 10.86
CA THR A 491 -28.29 12.36 10.30
C THR A 491 -28.93 10.98 10.37
N GLN A 492 -29.46 10.60 11.54
CA GLN A 492 -30.06 9.28 11.81
C GLN A 492 -31.40 9.09 11.09
N ASP A 493 -32.33 10.03 11.22
CA ASP A 493 -33.71 9.92 10.73
C ASP A 493 -33.82 10.18 9.21
N LYS A 494 -32.85 10.91 8.61
CA LYS A 494 -32.93 11.38 7.22
C LYS A 494 -31.71 11.02 6.39
N LEU A 495 -30.50 11.40 6.81
CA LEU A 495 -29.31 11.26 5.96
C LEU A 495 -28.95 9.78 5.73
N LEU A 496 -28.82 8.98 6.79
CA LEU A 496 -28.45 7.56 6.65
C LEU A 496 -29.49 6.76 5.84
N PRO A 497 -30.81 6.85 6.08
CA PRO A 497 -31.81 6.19 5.23
C PRO A 497 -31.76 6.67 3.77
N ALA A 498 -31.38 7.92 3.51
CA ALA A 498 -31.24 8.43 2.15
C ALA A 498 -30.09 7.78 1.35
N PHE A 499 -29.08 7.22 2.02
CA PHE A 499 -27.90 6.57 1.43
C PHE A 499 -27.82 5.06 1.73
N ALA A 500 -28.92 4.44 2.17
CA ALA A 500 -28.97 3.04 2.63
C ALA A 500 -28.56 1.96 1.59
N ASP A 501 -28.48 2.30 0.30
CA ASP A 501 -27.95 1.43 -0.76
C ASP A 501 -26.41 1.30 -0.73
N GLY A 502 -25.70 2.15 0.01
CA GLY A 502 -24.28 1.99 0.35
C GLY A 502 -23.30 2.09 -0.83
N GLN A 503 -23.77 2.49 -2.01
CA GLN A 503 -22.91 2.65 -3.20
C GLN A 503 -22.16 3.98 -3.20
N ILE A 504 -20.87 3.93 -3.52
CA ILE A 504 -20.01 5.09 -3.74
C ILE A 504 -19.18 4.89 -5.02
N ALA A 505 -18.87 5.98 -5.72
CA ALA A 505 -17.90 6.00 -6.79
C ALA A 505 -17.06 7.28 -6.75
N LEU A 506 -15.74 7.13 -6.84
CA LEU A 506 -14.80 8.20 -7.13
C LEU A 506 -14.50 8.18 -8.63
N VAL A 507 -14.52 9.34 -9.28
CA VAL A 507 -14.38 9.48 -10.73
C VAL A 507 -13.35 10.56 -11.07
N LEU A 508 -12.47 10.23 -12.01
CA LEU A 508 -11.46 11.10 -12.60
C LEU A 508 -11.70 11.17 -14.12
N ASP A 509 -11.71 12.36 -14.67
CA ASP A 509 -11.77 12.61 -16.12
C ASP A 509 -10.89 13.83 -16.43
N ALA A 510 -10.90 14.41 -17.63
CA ALA A 510 -10.20 15.68 -17.91
C ALA A 510 -10.85 16.49 -19.06
N LYS A 511 -12.19 16.47 -19.16
CA LYS A 511 -12.93 16.97 -20.34
C LYS A 511 -13.24 18.47 -20.31
N SER A 512 -13.04 19.13 -19.18
CA SER A 512 -13.08 20.60 -19.10
C SER A 512 -11.70 21.16 -19.44
N THR A 513 -11.61 22.37 -20.00
CA THR A 513 -10.32 23.00 -20.34
C THR A 513 -10.37 24.50 -20.05
N SER A 514 -9.20 25.12 -19.86
CA SER A 514 -9.06 26.57 -19.78
C SER A 514 -7.65 27.03 -20.17
N PRO A 515 -7.48 28.17 -20.86
CA PRO A 515 -6.16 28.73 -21.15
C PRO A 515 -5.41 29.22 -19.89
N ALA A 516 -6.10 29.51 -18.79
CA ALA A 516 -5.50 29.90 -17.51
C ALA A 516 -6.47 29.62 -16.35
N TRP A 517 -6.07 28.81 -15.38
CA TRP A 517 -6.96 28.43 -14.26
C TRP A 517 -7.03 29.49 -13.14
N HIS A 518 -6.06 30.40 -13.12
CA HIS A 518 -5.95 31.46 -12.13
C HIS A 518 -5.38 32.72 -12.79
N ALA A 519 -5.84 33.90 -12.39
CA ALA A 519 -5.52 35.18 -13.02
C ALA A 519 -4.02 35.56 -12.99
N ALA A 520 -3.24 34.98 -12.07
CA ALA A 520 -1.79 35.15 -12.03
C ALA A 520 -1.00 34.18 -12.94
N MET A 521 -1.68 33.26 -13.63
CA MET A 521 -1.08 32.30 -14.55
C MET A 521 -0.94 32.93 -15.95
N PRO A 522 0.26 32.94 -16.57
CA PRO A 522 0.40 33.32 -17.98
C PRO A 522 -0.52 32.45 -18.86
N PRO A 523 -1.30 33.03 -19.79
CA PRO A 523 -2.23 32.25 -20.59
C PRO A 523 -1.48 31.29 -21.53
N SER A 524 -1.93 30.04 -21.58
CA SER A 524 -1.45 29.02 -22.51
C SER A 524 -2.04 29.22 -23.91
N ASP A 525 -1.24 28.99 -24.95
CA ASP A 525 -1.69 28.98 -26.35
C ASP A 525 -2.68 27.81 -26.62
N THR A 526 -2.53 26.71 -25.88
CA THR A 526 -3.42 25.53 -25.93
C THR A 526 -4.19 25.44 -24.62
N ALA A 527 -5.52 25.33 -24.69
CA ALA A 527 -6.36 25.24 -23.50
C ALA A 527 -6.02 23.99 -22.66
N LEU A 528 -5.65 24.20 -21.40
CA LEU A 528 -5.10 23.18 -20.53
C LEU A 528 -6.22 22.32 -19.91
N PRO A 529 -6.13 20.97 -19.97
CA PRO A 529 -7.14 20.06 -19.41
C PRO A 529 -7.32 20.21 -17.91
N MET A 530 -8.52 20.56 -17.48
CA MET A 530 -8.96 20.76 -16.09
C MET A 530 -9.31 19.46 -15.41
N LEU A 531 -8.69 19.25 -14.24
CA LEU A 531 -8.91 18.14 -13.32
C LEU A 531 -9.33 16.87 -14.07
N GLU A 532 -10.51 16.28 -13.83
CA GLU A 532 -11.72 16.64 -13.06
C GLU A 532 -11.98 15.57 -11.98
N ILE A 533 -12.16 15.92 -10.69
CA ILE A 533 -12.40 14.94 -9.58
C ILE A 533 -13.82 15.07 -9.02
N GLY A 534 -14.51 13.94 -8.89
CA GLY A 534 -15.90 13.89 -8.42
C GLY A 534 -16.21 12.62 -7.64
N MET A 535 -17.14 12.75 -6.69
CA MET A 535 -17.65 11.63 -5.88
C MET A 535 -19.15 11.51 -6.11
N ALA A 536 -19.60 10.33 -6.53
CA ALA A 536 -21.01 9.96 -6.66
C ALA A 536 -21.41 9.00 -5.52
N MET A 537 -22.57 9.20 -4.93
CA MET A 537 -23.13 8.41 -3.84
C MET A 537 -24.54 7.94 -4.21
N GLY A 538 -24.83 6.65 -3.99
CA GLY A 538 -26.11 6.02 -4.30
C GLY A 538 -27.23 6.52 -3.37
N VAL A 539 -28.27 7.12 -3.95
CA VAL A 539 -29.39 7.71 -3.23
C VAL A 539 -30.59 6.77 -3.28
N SER A 540 -31.04 6.36 -2.10
CA SER A 540 -32.27 5.60 -1.86
C SER A 540 -33.51 6.49 -1.78
N ASP A 541 -33.39 7.69 -1.19
CA ASP A 541 -34.47 8.70 -1.15
C ASP A 541 -33.93 10.14 -1.29
N ALA A 542 -34.13 10.73 -2.47
CA ALA A 542 -33.70 12.10 -2.76
C ALA A 542 -34.54 13.18 -2.04
N GLY A 543 -35.75 12.84 -1.57
CA GLY A 543 -36.55 13.70 -0.71
C GLY A 543 -35.92 13.83 0.69
N LEU A 544 -35.44 12.73 1.26
CA LEU A 544 -34.70 12.73 2.52
C LEU A 544 -33.38 13.51 2.39
N VAL A 545 -32.60 13.34 1.31
CA VAL A 545 -31.39 14.17 1.07
C VAL A 545 -31.74 15.67 1.08
N ARG A 546 -32.75 16.10 0.31
CA ARG A 546 -33.18 17.51 0.27
C ARG A 546 -33.63 18.02 1.64
N SER A 547 -34.37 17.21 2.42
CA SER A 547 -34.78 17.61 3.77
C SER A 547 -33.59 17.70 4.71
N ALA A 548 -32.66 16.74 4.69
CA ALA A 548 -31.52 16.71 5.59
C ALA A 548 -30.62 17.94 5.41
N PHE A 549 -30.21 18.25 4.18
CA PHE A 549 -29.41 19.45 3.90
C PHE A 549 -30.15 20.77 4.18
N SER A 550 -31.48 20.80 3.99
CA SER A 550 -32.28 21.98 4.36
C SER A 550 -32.33 22.18 5.88
N ASP A 551 -32.43 21.10 6.65
CA ASP A 551 -32.38 21.14 8.11
C ASP A 551 -30.97 21.46 8.63
N TYR A 552 -29.91 20.91 8.03
CA TYR A 552 -28.53 21.28 8.40
C TYR A 552 -28.26 22.77 8.18
N LEU A 553 -28.68 23.36 7.06
CA LEU A 553 -28.54 24.81 6.83
C LEU A 553 -29.34 25.63 7.84
N ARG A 554 -30.55 25.17 8.22
CA ARG A 554 -31.35 25.81 9.28
C ARG A 554 -30.64 25.73 10.64
N ILE A 555 -30.17 24.55 11.04
CA ILE A 555 -29.52 24.35 12.33
C ILE A 555 -28.18 25.12 12.39
N ALA A 556 -27.41 25.14 11.30
CA ALA A 556 -26.19 25.95 11.20
C ALA A 556 -26.47 27.45 11.33
N GLN A 557 -27.59 27.96 10.78
CA GLN A 557 -28.01 29.35 11.02
C GLN A 557 -28.34 29.58 12.50
N GLN A 558 -29.08 28.67 13.14
CA GLN A 558 -29.43 28.80 14.56
C GLN A 558 -28.19 28.75 15.48
N ILE A 559 -27.20 27.90 15.17
CA ILE A 559 -25.90 27.88 15.84
C ILE A 559 -25.18 29.22 15.63
N TRP A 560 -25.14 29.74 14.40
CA TRP A 560 -24.49 31.02 14.10
C TRP A 560 -25.16 32.19 14.83
N ASP A 561 -26.49 32.26 14.82
CA ASP A 561 -27.26 33.30 15.50
C ASP A 561 -27.01 33.25 17.01
N LYS A 562 -26.98 32.05 17.60
CA LYS A 562 -26.69 31.87 19.03
C LYS A 562 -25.24 32.19 19.39
N LEU A 563 -24.29 31.84 18.54
CA LEU A 563 -22.87 32.23 18.69
C LEU A 563 -22.70 33.75 18.64
N HIS A 564 -23.38 34.44 17.72
CA HIS A 564 -23.42 35.90 17.68
C HIS A 564 -24.01 36.46 18.99
N GLU A 565 -25.22 36.02 19.38
CA GLU A 565 -25.91 36.42 20.61
C GLU A 565 -25.03 36.30 21.87
N LEU A 566 -24.33 35.17 22.02
CA LEU A 566 -23.40 34.97 23.14
C LEU A 566 -22.18 35.90 23.04
N SER A 567 -21.59 36.07 21.85
CA SER A 567 -20.39 36.89 21.65
C SER A 567 -20.58 38.41 21.82
N VAL A 568 -21.82 38.90 21.79
CA VAL A 568 -22.18 40.32 22.03
C VAL A 568 -23.01 40.50 23.32
N GLY A 569 -23.04 39.46 24.16
CA GLY A 569 -23.94 39.37 25.31
C GLY A 569 -23.26 38.63 26.46
N GLU A 570 -23.84 37.49 26.87
CA GLU A 570 -23.43 36.79 28.09
C GLU A 570 -21.97 36.32 28.10
N LEU A 571 -21.32 36.19 26.93
CA LEU A 571 -19.93 35.76 26.76
C LEU A 571 -19.03 36.80 26.08
N GLU A 572 -19.39 38.10 26.08
CA GLU A 572 -18.59 39.18 25.45
C GLU A 572 -17.10 39.13 25.86
N ASP A 573 -16.81 38.99 27.16
CA ASP A 573 -15.44 38.90 27.69
C ASP A 573 -14.67 37.62 27.28
N ALA A 574 -15.37 36.59 26.81
CA ALA A 574 -14.78 35.30 26.44
C ALA A 574 -14.48 35.15 24.94
N PHE A 575 -15.04 36.01 24.08
CA PHE A 575 -14.77 36.03 22.64
C PHE A 575 -13.73 37.11 22.29
N PRO A 576 -12.53 36.76 21.78
CA PRO A 576 -11.51 37.75 21.41
C PRO A 576 -11.94 38.75 20.32
N GLN A 577 -12.97 38.41 19.55
CA GLN A 577 -13.65 39.27 18.57
C GLN A 577 -15.14 38.88 18.50
N GLU A 578 -16.02 39.87 18.33
CA GLU A 578 -17.45 39.66 18.03
C GLU A 578 -17.61 38.72 16.83
N ILE A 579 -18.50 37.73 16.95
CA ILE A 579 -18.95 36.92 15.81
C ILE A 579 -20.01 37.75 15.07
N PRO A 580 -19.81 38.15 13.81
CA PRO A 580 -20.69 39.10 13.15
C PRO A 580 -22.06 38.50 12.82
N ALA A 581 -23.12 39.29 13.02
CA ALA A 581 -24.46 38.97 12.56
C ALA A 581 -24.49 38.78 11.03
N ARG A 582 -24.77 37.55 10.57
CA ARG A 582 -24.93 37.26 9.13
C ARG A 582 -25.90 36.11 8.88
N THR A 583 -26.64 36.21 7.78
CA THR A 583 -27.39 35.09 7.22
C THR A 583 -26.46 34.22 6.39
N LEU A 584 -26.45 32.91 6.65
CA LEU A 584 -25.73 31.93 5.86
C LEU A 584 -26.33 31.86 4.45
N THR A 585 -25.48 32.09 3.45
CA THR A 585 -25.88 32.09 2.05
C THR A 585 -26.39 30.70 1.63
N LYS A 586 -27.56 30.63 1.01
CA LYS A 586 -28.07 29.41 0.37
C LYS A 586 -27.35 29.19 -0.97
N PRO A 587 -27.15 27.94 -1.43
CA PRO A 587 -26.55 27.70 -2.73
C PRO A 587 -27.47 28.23 -3.84
N GLN A 588 -26.87 28.65 -4.95
CA GLN A 588 -27.61 28.82 -6.20
C GLN A 588 -27.99 27.42 -6.72
N SER A 589 -29.08 27.32 -7.49
CA SER A 589 -29.54 26.04 -8.04
C SER A 589 -29.84 26.15 -9.53
N LYS A 590 -29.55 25.09 -10.28
CA LYS A 590 -29.83 24.97 -11.70
C LYS A 590 -30.37 23.57 -12.00
N ASP A 591 -31.59 23.50 -12.54
CA ASP A 591 -32.15 22.25 -13.03
C ASP A 591 -31.46 21.81 -14.33
N ILE A 592 -31.23 20.51 -14.45
CA ILE A 592 -30.59 19.84 -15.58
C ILE A 592 -31.38 18.59 -15.96
N SER A 593 -31.07 18.00 -17.12
CA SER A 593 -31.63 16.70 -17.49
C SER A 593 -31.18 15.63 -16.49
N GLY A 594 -32.11 15.14 -15.67
CA GLY A 594 -31.86 14.09 -14.66
C GLY A 594 -31.78 14.56 -13.20
N GLY A 595 -31.70 15.87 -12.91
CA GLY A 595 -31.61 16.36 -11.52
C GLY A 595 -31.42 17.86 -11.39
N THR A 596 -30.97 18.30 -10.22
CA THR A 596 -30.67 19.72 -9.91
C THR A 596 -29.23 19.83 -9.40
N VAL A 597 -28.46 20.80 -9.91
CA VAL A 597 -27.12 21.14 -9.40
C VAL A 597 -27.21 22.37 -8.51
N TYR A 598 -26.71 22.25 -7.29
CA TYR A 598 -26.59 23.31 -6.29
C TYR A 598 -25.12 23.74 -6.20
N TYR A 599 -24.84 25.04 -6.23
CA TYR A 599 -23.46 25.54 -6.25
C TYR A 599 -23.30 26.88 -5.54
N TYR A 600 -22.09 27.10 -5.02
CA TYR A 600 -21.62 28.38 -4.51
C TYR A 600 -20.58 28.93 -5.50
N PRO A 601 -20.87 30.04 -6.22
CA PRO A 601 -19.88 30.67 -7.08
C PRO A 601 -18.71 31.19 -6.23
N LEU A 602 -17.48 31.03 -6.74
CA LEU A 602 -16.30 31.59 -6.09
C LEU A 602 -16.27 33.12 -6.24
N PRO A 603 -15.82 33.88 -5.23
CA PRO A 603 -15.60 35.32 -5.36
C PRO A 603 -14.57 35.63 -6.45
N ALA A 604 -14.77 36.69 -7.23
CA ALA A 604 -13.88 37.06 -8.33
C ALA A 604 -12.47 37.43 -7.86
N GLU A 605 -12.36 37.86 -6.61
CA GLU A 605 -11.12 38.19 -5.89
C GLU A 605 -10.22 36.96 -5.68
N THR A 606 -10.75 35.74 -5.79
CA THR A 606 -9.94 34.51 -5.75
C THR A 606 -9.07 34.32 -6.99
N GLY A 607 -9.34 35.07 -8.08
CA GLY A 607 -8.62 34.94 -9.35
C GLY A 607 -8.86 33.62 -10.10
N LEU A 608 -9.60 32.67 -9.54
CA LEU A 608 -9.84 31.35 -10.12
C LEU A 608 -10.80 31.39 -11.31
N ASP A 609 -10.64 30.46 -12.25
CA ASP A 609 -11.53 30.31 -13.41
C ASP A 609 -13.00 30.15 -12.98
N ALA A 610 -13.90 30.92 -13.60
CA ALA A 610 -15.32 30.98 -13.26
C ALA A 610 -16.10 29.67 -13.51
N GLN A 611 -15.49 28.67 -14.15
CA GLN A 611 -16.02 27.30 -14.23
C GLN A 611 -15.96 26.59 -12.87
N LEU A 612 -15.07 27.01 -11.96
CA LEU A 612 -14.86 26.41 -10.65
C LEU A 612 -15.91 26.91 -9.64
N ALA A 613 -16.54 25.97 -8.95
CA ALA A 613 -17.49 26.25 -7.86
C ALA A 613 -17.64 25.05 -6.95
N LEU A 614 -17.69 25.28 -5.62
CA LEU A 614 -18.11 24.25 -4.68
C LEU A 614 -19.56 23.87 -5.01
N ASN A 615 -19.79 22.62 -5.39
CA ASN A 615 -21.10 22.21 -5.88
C ASN A 615 -21.44 20.75 -5.54
N ALA A 616 -22.74 20.53 -5.39
CA ALA A 616 -23.36 19.22 -5.24
C ALA A 616 -24.60 19.17 -6.13
N GLY A 617 -24.82 18.08 -6.87
CA GLY A 617 -26.06 17.88 -7.60
C GLY A 617 -26.73 16.56 -7.21
N LEU A 618 -28.05 16.53 -7.42
CA LEU A 618 -28.91 15.48 -6.89
C LEU A 618 -29.93 15.05 -7.95
N SER A 619 -29.98 13.75 -8.23
CA SER A 619 -31.07 13.07 -8.94
C SER A 619 -31.91 12.24 -7.98
N ASN A 620 -32.84 11.45 -8.52
CA ASN A 620 -33.57 10.43 -7.76
C ASN A 620 -32.74 9.16 -7.45
N ARG A 621 -31.48 9.09 -7.90
CA ARG A 621 -30.62 7.89 -7.83
C ARG A 621 -29.21 8.14 -7.31
N VAL A 622 -28.69 9.36 -7.48
CA VAL A 622 -27.35 9.73 -7.02
C VAL A 622 -27.29 11.16 -6.49
N MET A 623 -26.41 11.37 -5.52
CA MET A 623 -25.84 12.67 -5.19
C MET A 623 -24.40 12.69 -5.71
N VAL A 624 -23.99 13.77 -6.36
CA VAL A 624 -22.63 13.95 -6.88
C VAL A 624 -22.05 15.24 -6.34
N THR A 625 -20.81 15.21 -5.85
CA THR A 625 -20.04 16.38 -5.41
C THR A 625 -18.76 16.54 -6.23
N SER A 626 -18.43 17.77 -6.62
CA SER A 626 -17.15 18.12 -7.28
C SER A 626 -16.83 19.61 -7.09
N TYR A 627 -15.77 20.10 -7.73
CA TYR A 627 -15.47 21.53 -7.88
C TYR A 627 -15.84 22.10 -9.28
N LEU A 628 -16.44 21.30 -10.17
CA LEU A 628 -16.87 21.72 -11.52
C LEU A 628 -18.36 21.39 -11.75
N PRO A 629 -19.29 22.37 -11.74
CA PRO A 629 -20.73 22.11 -11.93
C PRO A 629 -21.05 21.40 -13.25
N ARG A 630 -20.24 21.62 -14.29
CA ARG A 630 -20.34 20.91 -15.58
C ARG A 630 -20.01 19.43 -15.46
N PHE A 631 -19.02 19.06 -14.64
CA PHE A 631 -18.66 17.67 -14.39
C PHE A 631 -19.74 16.97 -13.56
N THR A 632 -20.19 17.60 -12.48
CA THR A 632 -21.33 17.13 -11.67
C THR A 632 -22.56 16.86 -12.52
N ALA A 633 -22.91 17.78 -13.45
CA ALA A 633 -24.02 17.57 -14.37
C ALA A 633 -23.82 16.37 -15.33
N ARG A 634 -22.58 16.06 -15.71
CA ARG A 634 -22.24 14.90 -16.55
C ARG A 634 -22.36 13.58 -15.79
N LEU A 635 -21.94 13.54 -14.53
CA LEU A 635 -22.03 12.33 -13.68
C LEU A 635 -23.47 12.04 -13.23
N ILE A 636 -24.31 13.07 -13.06
CA ILE A 636 -25.73 12.91 -12.71
C ILE A 636 -26.57 12.34 -13.87
N ALA A 637 -26.12 12.53 -15.11
CA ALA A 637 -26.75 11.96 -16.28
C ALA A 637 -26.52 10.44 -16.31
N ASP A 638 -27.62 9.67 -16.36
CA ASP A 638 -27.62 8.21 -16.46
C ASP A 638 -26.95 7.76 -17.77
N THR A 639 -25.65 7.50 -17.68
CA THR A 639 -24.73 7.24 -18.80
C THR A 639 -23.93 5.98 -18.49
N SER A 640 -24.48 4.82 -18.86
CA SER A 640 -23.86 3.52 -18.63
C SER A 640 -22.40 3.45 -19.11
N LEU A 641 -21.55 2.91 -18.24
CA LEU A 641 -20.14 2.65 -18.51
C LEU A 641 -19.94 1.77 -19.75
N GLN A 642 -19.06 2.19 -20.67
CA GLN A 642 -18.65 1.43 -21.84
C GLN A 642 -17.48 0.47 -21.48
N GLY A 643 -17.77 -0.49 -20.59
CA GLY A 643 -16.77 -1.40 -20.02
C GLY A 643 -16.18 -2.40 -21.04
N GLN A 644 -14.91 -2.73 -20.85
CA GLN A 644 -14.18 -3.78 -21.58
C GLN A 644 -13.49 -4.75 -20.60
N GLY A 645 -13.04 -5.91 -21.07
CA GLY A 645 -12.34 -6.90 -20.24
C GLY A 645 -13.20 -7.35 -19.04
N PRO A 646 -12.67 -7.31 -17.80
CA PRO A 646 -13.44 -7.58 -16.58
C PRO A 646 -14.72 -6.75 -16.44
N LEU A 647 -14.75 -5.53 -17.00
CA LEU A 647 -15.89 -4.62 -16.98
C LEU A 647 -16.90 -4.85 -18.13
N ALA A 648 -16.69 -5.84 -19.01
CA ALA A 648 -17.63 -6.14 -20.10
C ALA A 648 -19.01 -6.64 -19.61
N ASN A 649 -19.11 -7.09 -18.35
CA ASN A 649 -20.36 -7.56 -17.74
C ASN A 649 -20.66 -6.84 -16.40
N ILE A 650 -20.96 -5.54 -16.47
CA ILE A 650 -21.40 -4.73 -15.31
C ILE A 650 -22.77 -5.13 -14.74
N ASN A 651 -23.54 -5.96 -15.47
CA ASN A 651 -24.92 -6.34 -15.12
C ASN A 651 -25.01 -7.56 -14.19
N ARG A 652 -23.88 -8.01 -13.63
CA ARG A 652 -23.83 -9.04 -12.60
C ARG A 652 -23.70 -8.42 -11.20
N PRO A 653 -23.93 -9.18 -10.12
CA PRO A 653 -23.64 -8.74 -8.76
C PRO A 653 -22.14 -8.41 -8.61
N LEU A 654 -21.84 -7.24 -8.06
CA LEU A 654 -20.48 -6.72 -7.90
C LEU A 654 -20.36 -6.02 -6.55
N ALA A 655 -19.28 -6.28 -5.83
CA ALA A 655 -18.89 -5.55 -4.62
C ALA A 655 -18.12 -4.28 -4.94
N ALA A 656 -17.21 -4.36 -5.92
CA ALA A 656 -16.45 -3.22 -6.43
C ALA A 656 -16.16 -3.35 -7.93
N ALA A 657 -15.79 -2.23 -8.55
CA ALA A 657 -15.41 -2.10 -9.94
C ALA A 657 -14.49 -0.89 -10.09
N GLY A 658 -13.51 -0.97 -10.99
CA GLY A 658 -12.59 0.14 -11.21
C GLY A 658 -11.90 0.10 -12.55
N HIS A 659 -11.45 1.26 -12.99
CA HIS A 659 -10.75 1.45 -14.24
C HIS A 659 -9.74 2.60 -14.11
N LEU A 660 -8.62 2.50 -14.80
CA LEU A 660 -7.73 3.59 -15.14
C LEU A 660 -7.29 3.42 -16.59
N ASP A 661 -7.58 4.39 -17.44
CA ASP A 661 -7.00 4.59 -18.76
C ASP A 661 -5.75 5.46 -18.59
N PHE A 662 -4.60 4.80 -18.48
CA PHE A 662 -3.32 5.47 -18.24
C PHE A 662 -2.87 6.24 -19.49
N ALA A 663 -3.17 5.75 -20.69
CA ALA A 663 -2.82 6.43 -21.92
C ALA A 663 -3.54 7.80 -22.05
N ARG A 664 -4.83 7.85 -21.70
CA ARG A 664 -5.60 9.10 -21.62
C ARG A 664 -5.19 10.01 -20.46
N LEU A 665 -4.77 9.45 -19.32
CA LEU A 665 -4.18 10.25 -18.24
C LEU A 665 -2.91 10.97 -18.71
N ILE A 666 -2.00 10.28 -19.38
CA ILE A 666 -0.80 10.89 -19.96
C ILE A 666 -1.18 11.95 -21.02
N ALA A 667 -2.14 11.67 -21.89
CA ALA A 667 -2.61 12.64 -22.89
C ALA A 667 -3.25 13.90 -22.27
N ALA A 668 -3.88 13.79 -21.09
CA ALA A 668 -4.41 14.94 -20.34
C ALA A 668 -3.30 15.75 -19.64
N LEU A 669 -2.18 15.11 -19.27
CA LEU A 669 -1.03 15.74 -18.64
C LEU A 669 -0.08 16.40 -19.65
N GLN A 670 -0.01 15.91 -20.89
CA GLN A 670 0.93 16.44 -21.90
C GLN A 670 0.83 17.97 -22.11
N PRO A 671 -0.36 18.61 -22.25
CA PRO A 671 -0.43 20.07 -22.38
C PRO A 671 0.10 20.84 -21.17
N TRP A 672 0.07 20.26 -19.97
CA TRP A 672 0.65 20.85 -18.76
C TRP A 672 2.18 20.81 -18.77
N ILE A 673 2.74 19.72 -19.29
CA ILE A 673 4.17 19.53 -19.48
C ILE A 673 4.69 20.53 -20.52
N ASP A 674 4.02 20.63 -21.67
CA ASP A 674 4.35 21.56 -22.75
C ASP A 674 4.32 23.02 -22.26
N TYR A 675 3.30 23.38 -21.47
CA TYR A 675 3.18 24.69 -20.85
C TYR A 675 4.30 24.98 -19.85
N GLY A 676 4.66 24.01 -19.00
CA GLY A 676 5.77 24.14 -18.04
C GLY A 676 7.12 24.32 -18.73
N LEU A 677 7.39 23.54 -19.77
CA LEU A 677 8.60 23.65 -20.60
C LEU A 677 8.68 25.02 -21.28
N LYS A 678 7.57 25.54 -21.82
CA LYS A 678 7.53 26.88 -22.41
C LYS A 678 7.82 27.97 -21.37
N LEU A 679 7.22 27.90 -20.18
CA LEU A 679 7.50 28.87 -19.11
C LEU A 679 8.95 28.88 -18.67
N GLN A 680 9.64 27.73 -18.72
CA GLN A 680 11.07 27.66 -18.44
C GLN A 680 11.88 28.30 -19.57
N GLN A 681 11.58 27.97 -20.84
CA GLN A 681 12.25 28.58 -22.00
C GLN A 681 12.08 30.11 -22.03
N ASP A 682 10.89 30.61 -21.73
CA ASP A 682 10.60 32.06 -21.65
C ASP A 682 11.37 32.74 -20.49
N GLN A 683 11.82 32.01 -19.46
CA GLN A 683 12.70 32.52 -18.39
C GLN A 683 14.18 32.41 -18.74
N ASP A 684 14.61 31.32 -19.37
CA ASP A 684 16.00 31.11 -19.79
C ASP A 684 16.39 32.05 -20.95
N LEU A 685 15.43 32.56 -21.73
CA LEU A 685 15.64 33.61 -22.74
C LEU A 685 16.04 34.98 -22.15
N ASP A 686 15.81 35.22 -20.85
CA ASP A 686 16.28 36.42 -20.12
C ASP A 686 17.68 36.22 -19.47
N ALA A 687 18.29 35.03 -19.60
CA ALA A 687 19.65 34.74 -19.13
C ALA A 687 20.72 35.01 -20.21
N GLU A 688 21.99 35.17 -19.81
CA GLU A 688 23.09 35.15 -20.80
C GLU A 688 23.20 33.74 -21.40
N PRO A 689 23.41 33.60 -22.73
CA PRO A 689 23.46 32.30 -23.38
C PRO A 689 24.70 31.53 -22.94
N ASP A 690 24.51 30.46 -22.15
CA ASP A 690 25.54 29.45 -21.95
C ASP A 690 25.73 28.66 -23.26
N ASP A 691 26.97 28.60 -23.75
CA ASP A 691 27.31 27.86 -24.96
C ASP A 691 27.22 26.34 -24.69
N GLU A 692 26.45 25.65 -25.54
CA GLU A 692 26.19 24.19 -25.55
C GLU A 692 25.31 23.66 -24.41
N ASP A 693 23.99 23.53 -24.64
CA ASP A 693 23.16 22.57 -23.88
C ASP A 693 23.50 21.13 -24.33
N PRO A 694 24.11 20.30 -23.46
CA PRO A 694 24.53 18.96 -23.83
C PRO A 694 23.37 17.94 -23.85
N MET A 695 22.14 18.33 -23.49
CA MET A 695 20.98 17.43 -23.43
C MET A 695 20.19 17.35 -24.74
N GLY A 696 20.34 18.30 -25.66
CA GLY A 696 19.57 18.36 -26.91
C GLY A 696 18.12 18.82 -26.70
N ASP A 697 17.20 18.50 -27.61
CA ASP A 697 15.79 18.90 -27.46
C ASP A 697 15.13 18.15 -26.29
N ILE A 698 15.03 18.84 -25.15
CA ILE A 698 14.40 18.35 -23.92
C ILE A 698 12.91 18.10 -24.14
N SER A 699 12.22 18.95 -24.94
CA SER A 699 10.79 18.79 -25.20
C SER A 699 10.52 17.50 -25.95
N GLN A 700 11.25 17.24 -27.04
CA GLN A 700 11.09 16.01 -27.82
C GLN A 700 11.40 14.76 -26.98
N GLN A 701 12.44 14.80 -26.13
CA GLN A 701 12.77 13.67 -25.27
C GLN A 701 11.70 13.38 -24.21
N VAL A 702 11.07 14.42 -23.66
CA VAL A 702 9.93 14.24 -22.75
C VAL A 702 8.75 13.62 -23.50
N HIS A 703 8.40 14.11 -24.70
CA HIS A 703 7.33 13.50 -25.52
C HIS A 703 7.61 12.03 -25.86
N ASP A 704 8.85 11.70 -26.21
CA ASP A 704 9.25 10.32 -26.52
C ASP A 704 9.12 9.38 -25.31
N VAL A 705 9.40 9.88 -24.09
CA VAL A 705 9.17 9.13 -22.85
C VAL A 705 7.67 8.99 -22.56
N LEU A 706 6.87 10.03 -22.76
CA LEU A 706 5.42 9.96 -22.57
C LEU A 706 4.77 8.94 -23.52
N GLU A 707 5.19 8.90 -24.79
CA GLU A 707 4.70 7.92 -25.78
C GLU A 707 5.03 6.48 -25.35
N VAL A 708 6.24 6.24 -24.83
CA VAL A 708 6.61 4.92 -24.26
C VAL A 708 5.77 4.59 -23.02
N LEU A 709 5.49 5.56 -22.14
CA LEU A 709 4.63 5.35 -20.98
C LEU A 709 3.19 4.99 -21.39
N GLN A 710 2.68 5.54 -22.50
CA GLN A 710 1.39 5.19 -23.08
C GLN A 710 1.31 3.75 -23.61
N CYS A 711 2.43 3.02 -23.72
CA CYS A 711 2.40 1.59 -24.06
C CYS A 711 1.67 0.76 -22.98
N PHE A 712 1.65 1.23 -21.72
CA PHE A 712 0.67 0.78 -20.74
C PHE A 712 -0.65 1.52 -20.98
N GLN A 713 -1.64 0.81 -21.49
CA GLN A 713 -2.95 1.40 -21.82
C GLN A 713 -3.77 1.66 -20.55
N GLY A 714 -3.69 0.75 -19.57
CA GLY A 714 -4.42 0.89 -18.32
C GLY A 714 -4.80 -0.42 -17.64
N ILE A 715 -5.57 -0.28 -16.56
CA ILE A 715 -6.10 -1.39 -15.75
C ILE A 715 -7.62 -1.35 -15.68
N TYR A 716 -8.22 -2.53 -15.64
CA TYR A 716 -9.65 -2.79 -15.49
C TYR A 716 -9.80 -3.79 -14.34
N LEU A 717 -10.73 -3.58 -13.41
CA LEU A 717 -10.96 -4.52 -12.31
C LEU A 717 -12.43 -4.61 -11.92
N VAL A 718 -12.82 -5.79 -11.42
CA VAL A 718 -14.11 -6.05 -10.77
C VAL A 718 -13.91 -6.97 -9.57
N THR A 719 -14.66 -6.72 -8.51
CA THR A 719 -14.69 -7.56 -7.31
C THR A 719 -16.10 -8.09 -7.10
N TYR A 720 -16.22 -9.39 -6.84
CA TYR A 720 -17.47 -10.16 -6.81
C TYR A 720 -17.30 -11.36 -5.88
N GLU A 721 -18.39 -12.10 -5.63
CA GLU A 721 -18.37 -13.31 -4.82
C GLU A 721 -18.49 -14.57 -5.72
N GLU A 722 -17.63 -15.57 -5.50
CA GLU A 722 -17.68 -16.90 -6.13
C GLU A 722 -17.27 -17.95 -5.07
N ASP A 723 -18.03 -19.04 -4.93
CA ASP A 723 -17.69 -20.18 -4.05
C ASP A 723 -17.34 -19.78 -2.57
N ASN A 724 -18.00 -18.74 -2.03
CA ASN A 724 -17.74 -18.08 -0.73
C ASN A 724 -16.38 -17.36 -0.61
N ALA A 725 -15.76 -17.02 -1.73
CA ALA A 725 -14.59 -16.16 -1.81
C ALA A 725 -14.94 -14.81 -2.43
N MET A 726 -14.34 -13.74 -1.91
CA MET A 726 -14.27 -12.46 -2.61
C MET A 726 -13.19 -12.55 -3.69
N VAL A 727 -13.61 -12.48 -4.95
CA VAL A 727 -12.75 -12.57 -6.13
C VAL A 727 -12.56 -11.19 -6.74
N THR A 728 -11.32 -10.73 -6.82
CA THR A 728 -10.92 -9.59 -7.66
C THR A 728 -10.34 -10.12 -8.96
N HIS A 729 -11.04 -9.89 -10.07
CA HIS A 729 -10.55 -10.12 -11.43
C HIS A 729 -10.07 -8.79 -11.99
N SER A 730 -8.79 -8.71 -12.35
CA SER A 730 -8.21 -7.54 -13.00
C SER A 730 -7.52 -7.90 -14.32
N GLN A 731 -7.42 -6.90 -15.19
CA GLN A 731 -6.71 -6.98 -16.46
C GLN A 731 -5.87 -5.71 -16.64
N CYS A 732 -4.57 -5.87 -16.82
CA CYS A 732 -3.65 -4.82 -17.23
C CYS A 732 -3.44 -4.94 -18.75
N ARG A 733 -3.75 -3.88 -19.51
CA ARG A 733 -3.67 -3.87 -20.98
C ARG A 733 -2.47 -3.06 -21.47
N PHE A 734 -1.86 -3.53 -22.54
CA PHE A 734 -0.67 -2.94 -23.15
C PHE A 734 -0.76 -2.99 -24.67
N THR A 735 -0.14 -2.01 -25.31
CA THR A 735 0.00 -1.92 -26.77
C THR A 735 1.42 -1.42 -27.03
N ASP A 736 2.20 -2.15 -27.82
CA ASP A 736 3.54 -1.70 -28.22
C ASP A 736 3.45 -0.56 -29.26
N LEU A 737 4.54 0.17 -29.45
CA LEU A 737 4.63 1.21 -30.49
C LEU A 737 4.55 0.57 -31.90
N PRO A 738 3.99 1.28 -32.89
CA PRO A 738 3.71 0.76 -34.24
C PRO A 738 4.95 0.46 -35.10
#